data_AF-A0A3A8K3A2-F1
#
_entry.id   AF-A0A3A8K3A2-F1
#
_cell.length_a   1.000
_cell.length_b   1.000
_cell.length_c   1.000
_cell.angle_alpha   90.00
_cell.angle_beta   90.00
_cell.angle_gamma   90.00
#
_symmetry.space_group_name_H-M   'P 1'
#
loop_
_entity.id
_entity.type
_entity.pdbx_description
1 polymer ?
#
loop_
_entity_poly.entity_id
_entity_poly.type
_entity_poly.pdbx_seq_one_letter_code
_entity_poly.pdbx_strand_id
1 'polypeptide(L)'
;MSTDNGNSVRLADARALAERTTLQVEEGAGLVKSTEQLASRLASAGNEQAAAGEQVRIAIESVAAQVEETSAAVQSLVRNQGAVSASARSVQQEVEATAGTMQEITASVSGVRKDAGTLATSADVTATTLEEVARSVKGVSANAEELAASSEELLASMQEMTATVEDLVSRNQTSAATTEEVAATIEEMSKGITRLSADAQGVGERMGQVSGAVVSLGKTLQDVGRDAATMASSVEETAAATEQVARSTRGVAEHTRALEASALTTASTVQEVAASVEEVAATAEKNAAVVDTNAATIEQLSRSAQAVARAAESINGLASTSATASSQLESSTRRAAQLTEEARLAAERVGTSAREGGVTVARSIAGFGRIRQSIVESSGVMKEMGRRAEEIGDIVQTINLIADRTNLLSLNASIEAARAGEHGRGFAVVAEEIRALADRAAAASSDVAKIVRGLQTTAREAAAATGEGVRAADEGAALAGDAERALGTILKGVDDLGQNVREASRASTEQVQAVQALVQATAKVSEQGRLIAASSVEQAQAAQALNQGGTEMRRMARQTTQATQDQAKALRDAVRSNTQLTEVAEKVSRAMQEQAQAATDLARSTAQMRQLVQGVSGAVMAQGQQVAVLGATAQEVASSTQRTLTGIAEQAKAAQEVTRAMEATRKEVAQSTRAMAEQARALKQGEVASRQVANLAKEVTRATEEQAQALTSLVRGAEEVRRVAKTTARALDEQSEALSMLTTSTAKQASGAAVVAKAVQEQATVTEQLGRSVEEMRTRAREIAVTTAQQARSTAATAHEVREVAGRLGQLARLNGEQVEGLAHLSGLLGAQESGTPRNTREQPT
;
A
#
# COMPACT_ATOMS: atom_id res chain seq x y z
N MET A 1 75.28 -72.79 15.53
CA MET A 1 76.25 -72.12 14.64
C MET A 1 76.69 -70.84 15.32
N SER A 2 77.89 -70.34 15.03
CA SER A 2 78.45 -69.13 15.66
C SER A 2 79.98 -69.11 15.48
N THR A 3 80.80 -69.55 16.44
CA THR A 3 80.47 -70.27 17.69
C THR A 3 81.26 -69.74 18.90
N ASP A 4 80.60 -68.87 19.66
CA ASP A 4 80.57 -68.93 21.13
C ASP A 4 81.90 -68.71 21.88
N ASN A 5 81.97 -69.08 23.17
CA ASN A 5 83.10 -68.94 24.12
C ASN A 5 83.34 -67.52 24.70
N GLY A 6 84.07 -67.43 25.83
CA GLY A 6 84.37 -66.17 26.54
C GLY A 6 84.78 -66.38 28.02
N ASN A 7 84.17 -65.57 28.91
CA ASN A 7 84.01 -65.79 30.37
C ASN A 7 85.18 -65.40 31.34
N SER A 8 84.84 -64.92 32.56
CA SER A 8 85.75 -64.76 33.72
C SER A 8 85.33 -63.67 34.75
N VAL A 9 85.99 -63.58 35.93
CA VAL A 9 86.06 -62.39 36.83
C VAL A 9 86.40 -62.71 38.32
N ARG A 10 86.21 -61.77 39.28
CA ARG A 10 86.75 -61.79 40.68
C ARG A 10 86.12 -60.70 41.59
N LEU A 11 86.12 -60.88 42.93
CA LEU A 11 84.97 -60.45 43.78
C LEU A 11 85.22 -59.93 45.25
N ALA A 12 86.35 -59.29 45.62
CA ALA A 12 86.80 -59.15 47.03
C ALA A 12 86.33 -57.93 47.90
N ASP A 13 87.11 -56.83 48.03
CA ASP A 13 86.89 -55.68 48.97
C ASP A 13 86.55 -54.37 48.23
N ALA A 14 86.97 -54.31 46.96
CA ALA A 14 86.24 -53.69 45.86
C ALA A 14 84.72 -54.06 45.84
N ARG A 15 84.28 -55.05 46.62
CA ARG A 15 82.88 -55.42 46.86
C ARG A 15 82.15 -54.51 47.85
N ALA A 16 82.75 -54.11 48.98
CA ALA A 16 82.11 -53.19 49.92
C ALA A 16 82.03 -51.78 49.32
N LEU A 17 83.03 -51.42 48.50
CA LEU A 17 82.94 -50.26 47.60
C LEU A 17 81.83 -50.46 46.57
N ALA A 18 81.74 -51.62 45.89
CA ALA A 18 80.65 -51.90 44.97
C ALA A 18 79.27 -51.83 45.64
N GLU A 19 79.07 -52.29 46.88
CA GLU A 19 77.78 -52.20 47.59
C GLU A 19 77.42 -50.73 47.92
N ARG A 20 78.37 -49.92 48.42
CA ARG A 20 78.12 -48.51 48.70
C ARG A 20 77.94 -47.67 47.42
N THR A 21 78.67 -48.01 46.36
CA THR A 21 78.50 -47.41 45.04
C THR A 21 77.19 -47.87 44.39
N THR A 22 76.76 -49.14 44.56
CA THR A 22 75.45 -49.62 44.12
C THR A 22 74.35 -48.83 44.82
N LEU A 23 74.42 -48.59 46.14
CA LEU A 23 73.42 -47.74 46.82
C LEU A 23 73.37 -46.29 46.28
N GLN A 24 74.51 -45.67 45.98
CA GLN A 24 74.52 -44.33 45.35
C GLN A 24 74.07 -44.35 43.88
N VAL A 25 74.34 -45.44 43.15
CA VAL A 25 73.86 -45.66 41.78
C VAL A 25 72.37 -45.99 41.77
N GLU A 26 71.81 -46.66 42.79
CA GLU A 26 70.39 -46.95 42.96
C GLU A 26 69.59 -45.72 43.40
N GLU A 27 70.08 -44.94 44.37
CA GLU A 27 69.43 -43.69 44.78
C GLU A 27 69.51 -42.63 43.66
N GLY A 28 70.66 -42.55 42.99
CA GLY A 28 70.84 -41.77 41.77
C GLY A 28 69.95 -42.25 40.62
N ALA A 29 69.84 -43.58 40.39
CA ALA A 29 68.93 -44.14 39.38
C ALA A 29 67.46 -43.95 39.75
N GLY A 30 67.09 -43.93 41.04
CA GLY A 30 65.76 -43.59 41.52
C GLY A 30 65.38 -42.15 41.16
N LEU A 31 66.29 -41.20 41.38
CA LEU A 31 66.13 -39.81 40.96
C LEU A 31 66.12 -39.66 39.43
N VAL A 32 67.01 -40.33 38.71
CA VAL A 32 67.04 -40.33 37.23
C VAL A 32 65.75 -40.92 36.67
N LYS A 33 65.25 -42.04 37.19
CA LYS A 33 64.03 -42.73 36.74
C LYS A 33 62.76 -41.98 37.12
N SER A 34 62.73 -41.31 38.27
CA SER A 34 61.66 -40.37 38.63
C SER A 34 61.64 -39.16 37.70
N THR A 35 62.82 -38.59 37.40
CA THR A 35 62.97 -37.46 36.46
C THR A 35 62.67 -37.88 35.02
N GLU A 36 63.04 -39.10 34.61
CA GLU A 36 62.68 -39.73 33.33
C GLU A 36 61.18 -39.93 33.22
N GLN A 37 60.50 -40.45 34.27
CA GLN A 37 59.05 -40.55 34.29
C GLN A 37 58.36 -39.17 34.25
N LEU A 38 58.90 -38.17 34.94
CA LEU A 38 58.35 -36.82 34.93
C LEU A 38 58.58 -36.11 33.58
N ALA A 39 59.76 -36.24 32.99
CA ALA A 39 60.09 -35.73 31.66
C ALA A 39 59.33 -36.49 30.56
N SER A 40 59.13 -37.80 30.69
CA SER A 40 58.29 -38.61 29.82
C SER A 40 56.82 -38.17 29.90
N ARG A 41 56.30 -37.89 31.10
CA ARG A 41 54.96 -37.29 31.28
C ARG A 41 54.86 -35.86 30.76
N LEU A 42 55.91 -35.04 30.89
CA LEU A 42 55.93 -33.70 30.29
C LEU A 42 56.03 -33.76 28.75
N ALA A 43 56.76 -34.73 28.20
CA ALA A 43 56.84 -34.97 26.77
C ALA A 43 55.56 -35.63 26.21
N SER A 44 54.84 -36.43 27.00
CA SER A 44 53.53 -36.97 26.62
C SER A 44 52.46 -35.88 26.68
N ALA A 45 52.39 -35.09 27.76
CA ALA A 45 51.48 -33.95 27.86
C ALA A 45 51.82 -32.86 26.83
N GLY A 46 53.11 -32.63 26.54
CA GLY A 46 53.57 -31.76 25.47
C GLY A 46 53.21 -32.29 24.08
N ASN A 47 53.28 -33.61 23.85
CA ASN A 47 52.76 -34.24 22.64
C ASN A 47 51.24 -34.15 22.55
N GLU A 48 50.50 -34.36 23.63
CA GLU A 48 49.04 -34.25 23.68
C GLU A 48 48.59 -32.80 23.45
N GLN A 49 49.29 -31.82 24.00
CA GLN A 49 49.00 -30.40 23.80
C GLN A 49 49.49 -29.89 22.43
N ALA A 50 50.55 -30.48 21.86
CA ALA A 50 50.91 -30.27 20.46
C ALA A 50 49.91 -30.94 19.50
N ALA A 51 49.39 -32.14 19.83
CA ALA A 51 48.37 -32.83 19.06
C ALA A 51 46.98 -32.18 19.19
N ALA A 52 46.65 -31.61 20.34
CA ALA A 52 45.47 -30.75 20.53
C ALA A 52 45.65 -29.41 19.80
N GLY A 53 46.84 -28.81 19.85
CA GLY A 53 47.19 -27.65 19.04
C GLY A 53 47.13 -27.92 17.53
N GLU A 54 47.47 -29.13 17.11
CA GLU A 54 47.37 -29.63 15.73
C GLU A 54 45.93 -29.96 15.35
N GLN A 55 45.11 -30.54 16.24
CA GLN A 55 43.67 -30.68 16.04
C GLN A 55 42.98 -29.31 15.97
N VAL A 56 43.40 -28.33 16.76
CA VAL A 56 42.93 -26.95 16.66
C VAL A 56 43.43 -26.29 15.37
N ARG A 57 44.67 -26.55 14.91
CA ARG A 57 45.13 -26.12 13.59
C ARG A 57 44.28 -26.73 12.47
N ILE A 58 44.01 -28.03 12.50
CA ILE A 58 43.17 -28.74 11.53
C ILE A 58 41.70 -28.26 11.61
N ALA A 59 41.19 -27.96 12.80
CA ALA A 59 39.85 -27.39 12.97
C ALA A 59 39.78 -25.95 12.44
N ILE A 60 40.81 -25.13 12.64
CA ILE A 60 40.90 -23.77 12.10
C ILE A 60 41.14 -23.81 10.58
N GLU A 61 41.88 -24.78 10.05
CA GLU A 61 42.03 -24.99 8.60
C GLU A 61 40.77 -25.54 7.95
N SER A 62 40.00 -26.37 8.66
CA SER A 62 38.65 -26.78 8.28
C SER A 62 37.70 -25.57 8.27
N VAL A 63 37.71 -24.73 9.32
CA VAL A 63 36.96 -23.47 9.35
C VAL A 63 37.43 -22.50 8.27
N ALA A 64 38.73 -22.43 7.98
CA ALA A 64 39.27 -21.59 6.91
C ALA A 64 38.87 -22.11 5.52
N ALA A 65 38.86 -23.43 5.32
CA ALA A 65 38.32 -24.05 4.10
C ALA A 65 36.81 -23.82 3.97
N GLN A 66 36.06 -23.88 5.07
CA GLN A 66 34.63 -23.58 5.11
C GLN A 66 34.36 -22.09 4.86
N VAL A 67 35.24 -21.20 5.32
CA VAL A 67 35.23 -19.75 5.04
C VAL A 67 35.64 -19.46 3.59
N GLU A 68 36.54 -20.25 2.98
CA GLU A 68 36.87 -20.15 1.55
C GLU A 68 35.74 -20.72 0.67
N GLU A 69 35.07 -21.81 1.06
CA GLU A 69 33.85 -22.30 0.42
C GLU A 69 32.73 -21.26 0.55
N THR A 70 32.58 -20.63 1.72
CA THR A 70 31.66 -19.51 1.94
C THR A 70 32.05 -18.29 1.10
N SER A 71 33.34 -17.97 0.96
CA SER A 71 33.82 -16.86 0.13
C SER A 71 33.61 -17.13 -1.35
N ALA A 72 33.85 -18.36 -1.82
CA ALA A 72 33.54 -18.79 -3.18
C ALA A 72 32.02 -18.80 -3.45
N ALA A 73 31.21 -19.22 -2.48
CA ALA A 73 29.75 -19.15 -2.53
C ALA A 73 29.26 -17.69 -2.55
N VAL A 74 29.85 -16.79 -1.76
CA VAL A 74 29.56 -15.35 -1.76
C VAL A 74 30.01 -14.70 -3.07
N GLN A 75 31.17 -15.04 -3.64
CA GLN A 75 31.60 -14.58 -4.96
C GLN A 75 30.76 -15.16 -6.11
N SER A 76 30.20 -16.36 -5.93
CA SER A 76 29.19 -16.93 -6.81
C SER A 76 27.87 -16.15 -6.68
N LEU A 77 27.46 -15.84 -5.45
CA LEU A 77 26.26 -15.05 -5.15
C LEU A 77 26.37 -13.62 -5.69
N VAL A 78 27.51 -12.95 -5.57
CA VAL A 78 27.78 -11.63 -6.16
C VAL A 78 27.74 -11.68 -7.69
N ARG A 79 28.33 -12.71 -8.32
CA ARG A 79 28.24 -12.89 -9.78
C ARG A 79 26.80 -13.17 -10.23
N ASN A 80 26.07 -13.99 -9.48
CA ASN A 80 24.67 -14.30 -9.76
C ASN A 80 23.75 -13.08 -9.50
N GLN A 81 23.98 -12.29 -8.45
CA GLN A 81 23.29 -11.02 -8.20
C GLN A 81 23.66 -9.98 -9.28
N GLY A 82 24.89 -9.96 -9.76
CA GLY A 82 25.30 -9.14 -10.91
C GLY A 82 24.58 -9.55 -12.19
N ALA A 83 24.51 -10.85 -12.49
CA ALA A 83 23.79 -11.39 -13.64
C ALA A 83 22.27 -11.20 -13.52
N VAL A 84 21.69 -11.36 -12.33
CA VAL A 84 20.26 -11.11 -12.04
C VAL A 84 19.96 -9.62 -12.04
N SER A 85 20.88 -8.74 -11.63
CA SER A 85 20.70 -7.28 -11.73
C SER A 85 20.80 -6.81 -13.19
N ALA A 86 21.76 -7.35 -13.97
CA ALA A 86 21.84 -7.11 -15.40
C ALA A 86 20.62 -7.65 -16.14
N SER A 87 20.16 -8.85 -15.81
CA SER A 87 18.94 -9.45 -16.36
C SER A 87 17.69 -8.68 -15.94
N ALA A 88 17.55 -8.26 -14.68
CA ALA A 88 16.44 -7.43 -14.22
C ALA A 88 16.44 -6.04 -14.88
N ARG A 89 17.61 -5.46 -15.20
CA ARG A 89 17.72 -4.23 -15.99
C ARG A 89 17.43 -4.46 -17.47
N SER A 90 17.82 -5.60 -18.05
CA SER A 90 17.48 -5.99 -19.42
C SER A 90 15.97 -6.20 -19.54
N VAL A 91 15.37 -6.96 -18.63
CA VAL A 91 13.92 -7.13 -18.50
C VAL A 91 13.24 -5.80 -18.22
N GLN A 92 13.79 -4.91 -17.39
CA GLN A 92 13.22 -3.57 -17.22
C GLN A 92 13.25 -2.77 -18.52
N GLN A 93 14.35 -2.76 -19.27
CA GLN A 93 14.45 -2.07 -20.56
C GLN A 93 13.56 -2.72 -21.64
N GLU A 94 13.44 -4.04 -21.67
CA GLU A 94 12.53 -4.78 -22.54
C GLU A 94 11.07 -4.54 -22.16
N VAL A 95 10.75 -4.41 -20.87
CA VAL A 95 9.40 -4.10 -20.36
C VAL A 95 9.06 -2.62 -20.53
N GLU A 96 10.03 -1.71 -20.47
CA GLU A 96 9.86 -0.28 -20.82
C GLU A 96 9.71 -0.10 -22.33
N ALA A 97 10.48 -0.83 -23.16
CA ALA A 97 10.30 -0.88 -24.61
C ALA A 97 8.99 -1.59 -25.01
N THR A 98 8.56 -2.61 -24.25
CA THR A 98 7.24 -3.24 -24.40
C THR A 98 6.15 -2.29 -23.95
N ALA A 99 6.33 -1.48 -22.90
CA ALA A 99 5.38 -0.45 -22.52
C ALA A 99 5.29 0.66 -23.58
N GLY A 100 6.41 1.07 -24.18
CA GLY A 100 6.45 2.01 -25.30
C GLY A 100 5.75 1.46 -26.54
N THR A 101 6.09 0.25 -26.98
CA THR A 101 5.41 -0.40 -28.12
C THR A 101 3.95 -0.76 -27.80
N MET A 102 3.58 -1.01 -26.54
CA MET A 102 2.18 -1.15 -26.11
C MET A 102 1.45 0.19 -26.09
N GLN A 103 2.13 1.31 -25.84
CA GLN A 103 1.57 2.65 -26.02
C GLN A 103 1.42 3.00 -27.50
N GLU A 104 2.38 2.64 -28.37
CA GLU A 104 2.25 2.77 -29.83
C GLU A 104 1.16 1.85 -30.40
N ILE A 105 1.04 0.62 -29.90
CA ILE A 105 -0.05 -0.32 -30.24
C ILE A 105 -1.38 0.20 -29.69
N THR A 106 -1.43 0.82 -28.50
CA THR A 106 -2.65 1.45 -27.98
C THR A 106 -3.02 2.70 -28.78
N ALA A 107 -2.04 3.49 -29.23
CA ALA A 107 -2.26 4.62 -30.13
C ALA A 107 -2.69 4.16 -31.52
N SER A 108 -2.17 3.04 -32.02
CA SER A 108 -2.54 2.40 -33.28
C SER A 108 -3.86 1.64 -33.20
N VAL A 109 -4.24 1.10 -32.04
CA VAL A 109 -5.56 0.50 -31.79
C VAL A 109 -6.60 1.59 -31.58
N SER A 110 -6.27 2.70 -30.92
CA SER A 110 -7.10 3.90 -30.88
C SER A 110 -7.24 4.55 -32.27
N GLY A 111 -6.16 4.54 -33.05
CA GLY A 111 -6.12 4.91 -34.47
C GLY A 111 -7.04 4.02 -35.29
N VAL A 112 -6.80 2.72 -35.33
CA VAL A 112 -7.61 1.73 -36.07
C VAL A 112 -9.04 1.63 -35.52
N ARG A 113 -9.32 1.96 -34.26
CA ARG A 113 -10.67 2.10 -33.69
C ARG A 113 -11.36 3.36 -34.19
N LYS A 114 -10.63 4.50 -34.26
CA LYS A 114 -11.12 5.72 -34.90
C LYS A 114 -11.32 5.49 -36.39
N ASP A 115 -10.41 4.80 -37.06
CA ASP A 115 -10.47 4.48 -38.48
C ASP A 115 -11.60 3.49 -38.76
N ALA A 116 -11.82 2.48 -37.91
CA ALA A 116 -12.98 1.58 -37.96
C ALA A 116 -14.30 2.32 -37.62
N GLY A 117 -14.25 3.33 -36.75
CA GLY A 117 -15.36 4.26 -36.50
C GLY A 117 -15.68 5.11 -37.72
N THR A 118 -14.67 5.67 -38.39
CA THR A 118 -14.81 6.37 -39.67
C THR A 118 -15.09 5.43 -40.83
N LEU A 119 -14.75 4.15 -40.75
CA LEU A 119 -15.10 3.12 -41.74
C LEU A 119 -16.53 2.63 -41.51
N ALA A 120 -17.03 2.63 -40.27
CA ALA A 120 -18.43 2.35 -39.97
C ALA A 120 -19.33 3.54 -40.37
N THR A 121 -18.93 4.79 -40.10
CA THR A 121 -19.66 5.97 -40.60
C THR A 121 -19.45 6.21 -42.08
N SER A 122 -18.27 5.91 -42.64
CA SER A 122 -18.06 5.88 -44.09
C SER A 122 -18.80 4.71 -44.72
N ALA A 123 -19.02 3.57 -44.05
CA ALA A 123 -19.91 2.51 -44.53
C ALA A 123 -21.39 2.87 -44.37
N ASP A 124 -21.78 3.74 -43.43
CA ASP A 124 -23.11 4.35 -43.39
C ASP A 124 -23.29 5.36 -44.53
N VAL A 125 -22.31 6.23 -44.78
CA VAL A 125 -22.30 7.17 -45.92
C VAL A 125 -22.19 6.41 -47.24
N THR A 126 -21.46 5.29 -47.30
CA THR A 126 -21.36 4.43 -48.48
C THR A 126 -22.63 3.60 -48.63
N ALA A 127 -23.29 3.16 -47.57
CA ALA A 127 -24.60 2.51 -47.68
C ALA A 127 -25.67 3.50 -48.15
N THR A 128 -25.75 4.71 -47.58
CA THR A 128 -26.73 5.72 -48.01
C THR A 128 -26.42 6.29 -49.40
N THR A 129 -25.15 6.46 -49.77
CA THR A 129 -24.79 6.80 -51.17
C THR A 129 -24.90 5.61 -52.11
N LEU A 130 -24.76 4.36 -51.67
CA LEU A 130 -25.11 3.17 -52.48
C LEU A 130 -26.63 3.03 -52.60
N GLU A 131 -27.43 3.47 -51.63
CA GLU A 131 -28.89 3.56 -51.77
C GLU A 131 -29.30 4.73 -52.67
N GLU A 132 -28.63 5.88 -52.62
CA GLU A 132 -28.84 6.98 -53.55
C GLU A 132 -28.36 6.62 -54.95
N VAL A 133 -27.24 5.89 -55.08
CA VAL A 133 -26.76 5.33 -56.34
C VAL A 133 -27.66 4.16 -56.77
N ALA A 134 -28.29 3.39 -55.89
CA ALA A 134 -29.29 2.38 -56.28
C ALA A 134 -30.63 3.03 -56.70
N ARG A 135 -31.04 4.12 -56.04
CA ARG A 135 -32.17 4.98 -56.49
C ARG A 135 -31.84 5.65 -57.83
N SER A 136 -30.60 6.09 -58.01
CA SER A 136 -30.10 6.71 -59.24
C SER A 136 -29.93 5.68 -60.36
N VAL A 137 -29.41 4.48 -60.10
CA VAL A 137 -29.32 3.37 -61.07
C VAL A 137 -30.69 2.80 -61.40
N LYS A 138 -31.64 2.78 -60.46
CA LYS A 138 -33.05 2.52 -60.76
C LYS A 138 -33.68 3.64 -61.59
N GLY A 139 -33.26 4.89 -61.38
CA GLY A 139 -33.59 6.04 -62.23
C GLY A 139 -32.95 5.94 -63.61
N VAL A 140 -31.69 5.50 -63.74
CA VAL A 140 -31.00 5.28 -65.03
C VAL A 140 -31.58 4.05 -65.73
N SER A 141 -32.04 3.02 -65.01
CA SER A 141 -32.80 1.90 -65.57
C SER A 141 -34.15 2.36 -66.09
N ALA A 142 -34.89 3.19 -65.34
CA ALA A 142 -36.14 3.79 -65.80
C ALA A 142 -35.92 4.72 -67.01
N ASN A 143 -34.89 5.56 -66.98
CA ASN A 143 -34.48 6.40 -68.10
C ASN A 143 -33.92 5.58 -69.28
N ALA A 144 -33.40 4.35 -69.06
CA ALA A 144 -32.96 3.45 -70.11
C ALA A 144 -34.13 2.65 -70.70
N GLU A 145 -35.16 2.34 -69.92
CA GLU A 145 -36.45 1.84 -70.40
C GLU A 145 -37.21 2.93 -71.18
N GLU A 146 -37.19 4.18 -70.71
CA GLU A 146 -37.74 5.35 -71.40
C GLU A 146 -36.92 5.70 -72.66
N LEU A 147 -35.59 5.63 -72.61
CA LEU A 147 -34.73 5.77 -73.79
C LEU A 147 -34.86 4.59 -74.74
N ALA A 148 -35.16 3.37 -74.27
CA ALA A 148 -35.45 2.22 -75.12
C ALA A 148 -36.83 2.36 -75.78
N ALA A 149 -37.86 2.81 -75.05
CA ALA A 149 -39.17 3.12 -75.59
C ALA A 149 -39.10 4.28 -76.60
N SER A 150 -38.41 5.36 -76.26
CA SER A 150 -38.12 6.48 -77.15
C SER A 150 -37.21 6.09 -78.33
N SER A 151 -36.34 5.08 -78.18
CA SER A 151 -35.55 4.51 -79.29
C SER A 151 -36.36 3.57 -80.18
N GLU A 152 -37.36 2.87 -79.64
CA GLU A 152 -38.33 2.08 -80.40
C GLU A 152 -39.36 2.99 -81.09
N GLU A 153 -39.72 4.12 -80.49
CA GLU A 153 -40.49 5.21 -81.10
C GLU A 153 -39.66 5.98 -82.15
N LEU A 154 -38.37 6.25 -81.92
CA LEU A 154 -37.44 6.74 -82.94
C LEU A 154 -37.18 5.70 -84.03
N LEU A 155 -37.23 4.39 -83.75
CA LEU A 155 -37.16 3.35 -84.78
C LEU A 155 -38.45 3.28 -85.59
N ALA A 156 -39.62 3.41 -84.96
CA ALA A 156 -40.89 3.53 -85.66
C ALA A 156 -40.95 4.82 -86.49
N SER A 157 -40.51 5.95 -85.93
CA SER A 157 -40.42 7.24 -86.61
C SER A 157 -39.33 7.25 -87.69
N MET A 158 -38.21 6.53 -87.54
CA MET A 158 -37.23 6.33 -88.62
C MET A 158 -37.67 5.28 -89.64
N GLN A 159 -38.55 4.33 -89.29
CA GLN A 159 -39.21 3.45 -90.25
C GLN A 159 -40.28 4.21 -91.03
N GLU A 160 -41.00 5.14 -90.40
CA GLU A 160 -41.86 6.12 -91.07
C GLU A 160 -41.03 7.13 -91.87
N MET A 161 -39.85 7.55 -91.40
CA MET A 161 -38.92 8.41 -92.15
C MET A 161 -38.25 7.66 -93.30
N THR A 162 -38.08 6.35 -93.18
CA THR A 162 -37.61 5.47 -94.26
C THR A 162 -38.74 5.18 -95.24
N ALA A 163 -39.97 4.94 -94.79
CA ALA A 163 -41.14 4.79 -95.64
C ALA A 163 -41.51 6.10 -96.35
N THR A 164 -41.29 7.26 -95.71
CA THR A 164 -41.46 8.58 -96.33
C THR A 164 -40.23 9.03 -97.13
N VAL A 165 -39.04 8.41 -96.96
CA VAL A 165 -37.89 8.52 -97.88
C VAL A 165 -37.99 7.53 -99.03
N GLU A 166 -38.63 6.37 -98.87
CA GLU A 166 -39.02 5.48 -99.97
C GLU A 166 -40.21 6.07 -100.74
N ASP A 167 -41.13 6.77 -100.07
CA ASP A 167 -42.11 7.64 -100.72
C ASP A 167 -41.44 8.89 -101.29
N LEU A 168 -40.38 9.47 -100.72
CA LEU A 168 -39.62 10.54 -101.38
C LEU A 168 -38.76 10.03 -102.54
N VAL A 169 -38.32 8.77 -102.55
CA VAL A 169 -37.62 8.13 -103.66
C VAL A 169 -38.61 7.72 -104.74
N SER A 170 -39.79 7.23 -104.38
CA SER A 170 -40.95 7.01 -105.26
C SER A 170 -41.44 8.34 -105.86
N ARG A 171 -41.55 9.40 -105.05
CA ARG A 171 -41.82 10.77 -105.49
C ARG A 171 -40.65 11.41 -106.22
N ASN A 172 -39.40 10.94 -106.08
CA ASN A 172 -38.26 11.39 -106.90
C ASN A 172 -38.13 10.59 -108.20
N GLN A 173 -38.57 9.34 -108.26
CA GLN A 173 -38.78 8.60 -109.50
C GLN A 173 -39.98 9.18 -110.25
N THR A 174 -41.06 9.49 -109.53
CA THR A 174 -42.17 10.31 -110.03
C THR A 174 -41.69 11.73 -110.36
N SER A 175 -40.72 12.33 -109.65
CA SER A 175 -40.18 13.65 -109.98
C SER A 175 -39.23 13.61 -111.18
N ALA A 176 -38.60 12.47 -111.44
CA ALA A 176 -37.78 12.24 -112.64
C ALA A 176 -38.67 11.94 -113.84
N ALA A 177 -39.72 11.13 -113.65
CA ALA A 177 -40.79 10.94 -114.63
C ALA A 177 -41.50 12.27 -114.94
N THR A 178 -41.83 13.07 -113.94
CA THR A 178 -42.34 14.44 -114.13
C THR A 178 -41.24 15.43 -114.52
N THR A 179 -39.96 15.08 -114.52
CA THR A 179 -38.89 15.87 -115.18
C THR A 179 -38.84 15.55 -116.68
N GLU A 180 -39.12 14.31 -117.08
CA GLU A 180 -39.34 13.95 -118.49
C GLU A 180 -40.69 14.50 -118.99
N GLU A 181 -41.74 14.46 -118.16
CA GLU A 181 -43.02 15.13 -118.42
C GLU A 181 -42.85 16.66 -118.43
N VAL A 182 -42.05 17.25 -117.54
CA VAL A 182 -41.71 18.69 -117.60
C VAL A 182 -40.85 19.00 -118.83
N ALA A 183 -39.98 18.12 -119.29
CA ALA A 183 -39.29 18.29 -120.56
C ALA A 183 -40.27 18.29 -121.75
N ALA A 184 -41.32 17.48 -121.71
CA ALA A 184 -42.42 17.54 -122.68
C ALA A 184 -43.29 18.79 -122.53
N THR A 185 -43.63 19.22 -121.31
CA THR A 185 -44.39 20.48 -121.11
C THR A 185 -43.55 21.73 -121.40
N ILE A 186 -42.22 21.67 -121.41
CA ILE A 186 -41.36 22.76 -121.91
C ILE A 186 -41.55 22.95 -123.43
N GLU A 187 -41.85 21.89 -124.19
CA GLU A 187 -42.22 21.99 -125.60
C GLU A 187 -43.62 22.61 -125.79
N GLU A 188 -44.57 22.27 -124.91
CA GLU A 188 -45.94 22.83 -124.91
C GLU A 188 -45.96 24.32 -124.44
N MET A 189 -45.17 24.64 -123.41
CA MET A 189 -44.90 26.00 -122.91
C MET A 189 -44.17 26.89 -123.94
N SER A 190 -43.68 26.31 -125.04
CA SER A 190 -43.04 27.03 -126.14
C SER A 190 -44.01 27.49 -127.24
N LYS A 191 -45.33 27.19 -127.16
CA LYS A 191 -46.24 27.43 -128.31
C LYS A 191 -47.54 28.20 -128.12
N GLY A 192 -47.49 29.23 -127.28
CA GLY A 192 -47.98 30.51 -127.77
C GLY A 192 -46.98 31.11 -128.77
N ILE A 193 -47.45 31.79 -129.84
CA ILE A 193 -46.59 32.71 -130.61
C ILE A 193 -47.29 34.06 -130.89
N THR A 194 -46.62 35.17 -130.56
CA THR A 194 -46.96 36.55 -130.94
C THR A 194 -47.71 37.46 -129.94
N ARG A 195 -48.12 37.04 -128.72
CA ARG A 195 -48.92 37.89 -127.77
C ARG A 195 -48.83 37.63 -126.25
N LEU A 196 -49.52 36.59 -125.77
CA LEU A 196 -50.10 36.37 -124.42
C LEU A 196 -49.08 35.95 -123.33
N SER A 197 -48.00 36.73 -123.16
CA SER A 197 -47.06 36.61 -122.02
C SER A 197 -47.42 37.48 -120.81
N ALA A 198 -48.47 38.29 -120.92
CA ALA A 198 -48.72 39.43 -120.04
C ALA A 198 -50.01 39.29 -119.22
N ASP A 199 -51.10 38.81 -119.82
CA ASP A 199 -52.43 38.86 -119.16
C ASP A 199 -52.49 37.92 -117.95
N ALA A 200 -52.05 36.67 -118.10
CA ALA A 200 -51.87 35.80 -116.95
C ALA A 200 -50.53 36.01 -116.21
N GLN A 201 -49.78 37.08 -116.51
CA GLN A 201 -48.71 37.54 -115.62
C GLN A 201 -49.36 38.26 -114.45
N GLY A 202 -50.42 39.05 -114.70
CA GLY A 202 -51.29 39.56 -113.64
C GLY A 202 -52.16 38.49 -112.96
N VAL A 203 -52.68 37.51 -113.71
CA VAL A 203 -53.42 36.38 -113.09
C VAL A 203 -52.45 35.40 -112.39
N GLY A 204 -51.21 35.28 -112.84
CA GLY A 204 -50.15 34.41 -112.32
C GLY A 204 -49.32 35.03 -111.20
N GLU A 205 -49.29 36.35 -111.06
CA GLU A 205 -48.93 36.99 -109.79
C GLU A 205 -50.04 36.75 -108.76
N ARG A 206 -51.32 36.81 -109.16
CA ARG A 206 -52.44 36.61 -108.22
C ARG A 206 -52.70 35.15 -107.85
N MET A 207 -52.50 34.21 -108.78
CA MET A 207 -52.47 32.77 -108.52
C MET A 207 -51.08 32.32 -108.06
N GLY A 208 -50.03 33.09 -108.27
CA GLY A 208 -48.73 32.93 -107.59
C GLY A 208 -48.76 33.45 -106.16
N GLN A 209 -49.65 34.39 -105.83
CA GLN A 209 -49.97 34.81 -104.47
C GLN A 209 -51.05 33.94 -103.83
N VAL A 210 -52.03 33.42 -104.57
CA VAL A 210 -53.07 32.52 -104.03
C VAL A 210 -52.59 31.08 -103.98
N SER A 211 -52.00 30.50 -105.04
CA SER A 211 -51.28 29.23 -104.93
C SER A 211 -50.01 29.41 -104.08
N GLY A 212 -49.32 30.54 -104.15
CA GLY A 212 -48.27 30.87 -103.17
C GLY A 212 -48.80 30.89 -101.73
N ALA A 213 -50.01 31.37 -101.48
CA ALA A 213 -50.69 31.35 -100.17
C ALA A 213 -51.73 30.24 -100.02
N VAL A 214 -51.62 29.14 -100.78
CA VAL A 214 -52.38 27.86 -100.64
C VAL A 214 -51.40 26.69 -100.62
N VAL A 215 -50.24 26.84 -101.24
CA VAL A 215 -48.98 26.16 -100.92
C VAL A 215 -48.30 26.83 -99.73
N SER A 216 -48.53 28.11 -99.41
CA SER A 216 -48.20 28.68 -98.09
C SER A 216 -49.36 28.81 -97.12
N LEU A 217 -50.64 28.62 -97.45
CA LEU A 217 -51.59 28.15 -96.43
C LEU A 217 -51.36 26.66 -96.19
N GLY A 218 -51.16 25.86 -97.24
CA GLY A 218 -50.80 24.45 -97.12
C GLY A 218 -49.51 24.28 -96.32
N LYS A 219 -48.47 25.08 -96.62
CA LYS A 219 -47.25 25.11 -95.83
C LYS A 219 -47.40 25.86 -94.50
N THR A 220 -48.23 26.89 -94.30
CA THR A 220 -48.49 27.40 -92.93
C THR A 220 -49.55 26.59 -92.17
N LEU A 221 -50.19 25.58 -92.74
CA LEU A 221 -51.06 24.61 -92.06
C LEU A 221 -50.33 23.27 -91.88
N GLN A 222 -49.30 23.00 -92.68
CA GLN A 222 -48.26 22.02 -92.37
C GLN A 222 -47.25 22.58 -91.37
N ASP A 223 -46.92 23.87 -91.41
CA ASP A 223 -46.04 24.53 -90.43
C ASP A 223 -46.85 24.87 -89.18
N VAL A 224 -48.10 25.39 -89.22
CA VAL A 224 -48.96 25.44 -88.00
C VAL A 224 -49.44 24.05 -87.57
N GLY A 225 -49.53 23.07 -88.47
CA GLY A 225 -49.79 21.67 -88.09
C GLY A 225 -48.58 21.02 -87.41
N ARG A 226 -47.38 21.31 -87.90
CA ARG A 226 -46.09 20.90 -87.32
C ARG A 226 -45.81 21.66 -86.05
N ASP A 227 -46.12 22.94 -85.97
CA ASP A 227 -46.01 23.78 -84.77
C ASP A 227 -47.12 23.44 -83.78
N ALA A 228 -48.30 22.97 -84.20
CA ALA A 228 -49.30 22.38 -83.31
C ALA A 228 -48.89 20.99 -82.82
N ALA A 229 -48.14 20.20 -83.61
CA ALA A 229 -47.54 18.95 -83.17
C ALA A 229 -46.31 19.17 -82.27
N THR A 230 -45.48 20.18 -82.55
CA THR A 230 -44.37 20.62 -81.70
C THR A 230 -44.89 21.31 -80.45
N MET A 231 -45.99 22.07 -80.51
CA MET A 231 -46.68 22.62 -79.35
C MET A 231 -47.46 21.55 -78.58
N ALA A 232 -47.96 20.48 -79.22
CA ALA A 232 -48.43 19.29 -78.51
C ALA A 232 -47.26 18.72 -77.70
N SER A 233 -46.16 18.37 -78.36
CA SER A 233 -44.93 17.87 -77.74
C SER A 233 -44.40 18.77 -76.62
N SER A 234 -44.34 20.10 -76.81
CA SER A 234 -43.93 21.05 -75.77
C SER A 234 -44.97 21.24 -74.66
N VAL A 235 -46.25 21.01 -74.90
CA VAL A 235 -47.31 20.99 -73.88
C VAL A 235 -47.30 19.65 -73.11
N GLU A 236 -46.98 18.54 -73.76
CA GLU A 236 -46.64 17.25 -73.14
C GLU A 236 -45.39 17.40 -72.25
N GLU A 237 -44.31 17.99 -72.76
CA GLU A 237 -43.06 18.27 -72.03
C GLU A 237 -43.31 19.23 -70.86
N THR A 238 -44.07 20.31 -71.07
CA THR A 238 -44.49 21.23 -70.01
C THR A 238 -45.35 20.52 -68.96
N ALA A 239 -46.19 19.56 -69.35
CA ALA A 239 -46.99 18.78 -68.40
C ALA A 239 -46.10 17.86 -67.57
N ALA A 240 -45.14 17.17 -68.18
CA ALA A 240 -44.17 16.33 -67.49
C ALA A 240 -43.29 17.15 -66.52
N ALA A 241 -42.77 18.29 -66.96
CA ALA A 241 -42.00 19.22 -66.13
C ALA A 241 -42.84 19.77 -64.97
N THR A 242 -44.10 20.12 -65.21
CA THR A 242 -45.03 20.57 -64.16
C THR A 242 -45.31 19.46 -63.14
N GLU A 243 -45.47 18.22 -63.59
CA GLU A 243 -45.67 17.09 -62.68
C GLU A 243 -44.40 16.77 -61.87
N GLN A 244 -43.22 16.88 -62.49
CA GLN A 244 -41.93 16.76 -61.80
C GLN A 244 -41.76 17.83 -60.71
N VAL A 245 -42.12 19.09 -61.00
CA VAL A 245 -42.17 20.15 -59.98
C VAL A 245 -43.17 19.77 -58.88
N ALA A 246 -44.40 19.40 -59.22
CA ALA A 246 -45.43 19.03 -58.24
C ALA A 246 -45.06 17.82 -57.36
N ARG A 247 -44.21 16.90 -57.85
CA ARG A 247 -43.61 15.80 -57.08
C ARG A 247 -42.47 16.31 -56.18
N SER A 248 -41.56 17.13 -56.71
CA SER A 248 -40.42 17.71 -55.99
C SER A 248 -40.87 18.60 -54.82
N THR A 249 -41.81 19.52 -55.04
CA THR A 249 -42.38 20.39 -54.00
C THR A 249 -43.03 19.58 -52.87
N ARG A 250 -43.61 18.41 -53.17
CA ARG A 250 -44.15 17.48 -52.17
C ARG A 250 -43.05 16.89 -51.29
N GLY A 251 -41.96 16.41 -51.89
CA GLY A 251 -40.81 15.88 -51.15
C GLY A 251 -40.15 16.93 -50.25
N VAL A 252 -39.96 18.16 -50.73
CA VAL A 252 -39.43 19.26 -49.90
C VAL A 252 -40.38 19.62 -48.76
N ALA A 253 -41.71 19.61 -48.97
CA ALA A 253 -42.68 19.80 -47.89
C ALA A 253 -42.63 18.69 -46.84
N GLU A 254 -42.40 17.43 -47.23
CA GLU A 254 -42.24 16.31 -46.29
C GLU A 254 -40.93 16.39 -45.49
N HIS A 255 -39.80 16.71 -46.14
CA HIS A 255 -38.54 17.02 -45.44
C HIS A 255 -38.68 18.20 -44.48
N THR A 256 -39.47 19.22 -44.83
CA THR A 256 -39.70 20.39 -43.97
C THR A 256 -40.48 20.01 -42.71
N ARG A 257 -41.52 19.17 -42.80
CA ARG A 257 -42.23 18.64 -41.63
C ARG A 257 -41.34 17.76 -40.75
N ALA A 258 -40.44 16.98 -41.35
CA ALA A 258 -39.46 16.20 -40.59
C ALA A 258 -38.48 17.12 -39.83
N LEU A 259 -38.09 18.26 -40.42
CA LEU A 259 -37.27 19.29 -39.76
C LEU A 259 -38.02 19.98 -38.61
N GLU A 260 -39.30 20.32 -38.79
CA GLU A 260 -40.17 20.86 -37.72
C GLU A 260 -40.28 19.89 -36.52
N ALA A 261 -40.49 18.59 -36.78
CA ALA A 261 -40.54 17.56 -35.75
C ALA A 261 -39.17 17.35 -35.05
N SER A 262 -38.08 17.44 -35.82
CA SER A 262 -36.72 17.38 -35.26
C SER A 262 -36.42 18.57 -34.36
N ALA A 263 -36.80 19.79 -34.77
CA ALA A 263 -36.64 21.00 -33.96
C ALA A 263 -37.46 20.96 -32.67
N LEU A 264 -38.68 20.41 -32.69
CA LEU A 264 -39.48 20.16 -31.47
C LEU A 264 -38.79 19.18 -30.51
N THR A 265 -38.22 18.08 -31.04
CA THR A 265 -37.46 17.11 -30.24
C THR A 265 -36.22 17.75 -29.63
N THR A 266 -35.47 18.54 -30.41
CA THR A 266 -34.30 19.29 -29.95
C THR A 266 -34.65 20.35 -28.89
N ALA A 267 -35.82 20.99 -28.96
CA ALA A 267 -36.27 21.89 -27.91
C ALA A 267 -36.44 21.17 -26.56
N SER A 268 -37.02 19.96 -26.57
CA SER A 268 -37.23 19.16 -25.36
C SER A 268 -35.92 18.71 -24.72
N THR A 269 -34.95 18.22 -25.51
CA THR A 269 -33.66 17.76 -24.97
C THR A 269 -32.81 18.93 -24.45
N VAL A 270 -32.89 20.10 -25.08
CA VAL A 270 -32.23 21.32 -24.58
C VAL A 270 -32.85 21.80 -23.26
N GLN A 271 -34.15 21.59 -23.02
CA GLN A 271 -34.79 21.86 -21.73
C GLN A 271 -34.34 20.88 -20.62
N GLU A 272 -34.25 19.57 -20.92
CA GLU A 272 -33.75 18.57 -19.97
C GLU A 272 -32.29 18.85 -19.56
N VAL A 273 -31.43 19.16 -20.53
CA VAL A 273 -30.02 19.51 -20.27
C VAL A 273 -29.91 20.83 -19.49
N ALA A 274 -30.80 21.80 -19.71
CA ALA A 274 -30.83 23.03 -18.91
C ALA A 274 -31.18 22.77 -17.43
N ALA A 275 -32.21 21.95 -17.16
CA ALA A 275 -32.56 21.56 -15.79
C ALA A 275 -31.40 20.83 -15.09
N SER A 276 -30.69 19.94 -15.80
CA SER A 276 -29.52 19.25 -15.27
C SER A 276 -28.34 20.20 -14.97
N VAL A 277 -28.11 21.21 -15.81
CA VAL A 277 -27.06 22.23 -15.58
C VAL A 277 -27.39 23.09 -14.34
N GLU A 278 -28.67 23.41 -14.10
CA GLU A 278 -29.10 24.10 -12.87
C GLU A 278 -28.90 23.24 -11.62
N GLU A 279 -29.25 21.94 -11.66
CA GLU A 279 -29.02 21.01 -10.55
C GLU A 279 -27.53 20.84 -10.22
N VAL A 280 -26.67 20.72 -11.24
CA VAL A 280 -25.20 20.63 -11.06
C VAL A 280 -24.65 21.95 -10.49
N ALA A 281 -25.16 23.10 -10.91
CA ALA A 281 -24.76 24.40 -10.35
C ALA A 281 -25.11 24.53 -8.86
N ALA A 282 -26.37 24.22 -8.48
CA ALA A 282 -26.80 24.22 -7.09
C ALA A 282 -26.02 23.21 -6.23
N THR A 283 -25.68 22.05 -6.80
CA THR A 283 -24.83 21.04 -6.14
C THR A 283 -23.40 21.54 -5.95
N ALA A 284 -22.82 22.28 -6.91
CA ALA A 284 -21.49 22.87 -6.77
C ALA A 284 -21.43 23.94 -5.66
N GLU A 285 -22.44 24.81 -5.57
CA GLU A 285 -22.54 25.81 -4.48
C GLU A 285 -22.70 25.14 -3.10
N LYS A 286 -23.57 24.13 -3.00
CA LYS A 286 -23.75 23.34 -1.77
C LYS A 286 -22.46 22.64 -1.35
N ASN A 287 -21.71 22.08 -2.30
CA ASN A 287 -20.42 21.46 -2.03
C ASN A 287 -19.38 22.47 -1.55
N ALA A 288 -19.33 23.68 -2.14
CA ALA A 288 -18.44 24.74 -1.67
C ALA A 288 -18.72 25.13 -0.20
N ALA A 289 -20.00 25.29 0.16
CA ALA A 289 -20.40 25.59 1.54
C ALA A 289 -20.01 24.47 2.54
N VAL A 290 -20.21 23.20 2.17
CA VAL A 290 -19.78 22.03 2.97
C VAL A 290 -18.27 22.01 3.16
N VAL A 291 -17.49 22.34 2.13
CA VAL A 291 -16.02 22.42 2.22
C VAL A 291 -15.57 23.54 3.16
N ASP A 292 -16.24 24.69 3.16
CA ASP A 292 -15.93 25.76 4.11
C ASP A 292 -16.24 25.36 5.56
N THR A 293 -17.37 24.67 5.81
CA THR A 293 -17.65 24.12 7.15
C THR A 293 -16.65 23.05 7.58
N ASN A 294 -16.19 22.21 6.65
CA ASN A 294 -15.16 21.20 6.92
C ASN A 294 -13.80 21.83 7.23
N ALA A 295 -13.40 22.91 6.55
CA ALA A 295 -12.16 23.60 6.87
C ALA A 295 -12.13 24.12 8.32
N ALA A 296 -13.25 24.67 8.82
CA ALA A 296 -13.36 25.14 10.19
C ALA A 296 -13.27 24.00 11.23
N THR A 297 -13.88 22.84 10.96
CA THR A 297 -13.78 21.67 11.85
C THR A 297 -12.40 21.02 11.80
N ILE A 298 -11.74 21.01 10.64
CA ILE A 298 -10.35 20.54 10.47
C ILE A 298 -9.37 21.42 11.26
N GLU A 299 -9.51 22.75 11.24
CA GLU A 299 -8.71 23.63 12.10
C GLU A 299 -8.93 23.33 13.59
N GLN A 300 -10.18 23.14 14.02
CA GLN A 300 -10.50 22.80 15.40
C GLN A 300 -9.91 21.45 15.81
N LEU A 301 -9.93 20.46 14.91
CA LEU A 301 -9.29 19.16 15.10
C LEU A 301 -7.77 19.30 15.26
N SER A 302 -7.12 20.11 14.41
CA SER A 302 -5.68 20.39 14.51
C SER A 302 -5.30 21.06 15.84
N ARG A 303 -6.06 22.07 16.27
CA ARG A 303 -5.90 22.73 17.58
C ARG A 303 -6.12 21.75 18.75
N SER A 304 -7.11 20.87 18.64
CA SER A 304 -7.40 19.83 19.64
C SER A 304 -6.25 18.82 19.75
N ALA A 305 -5.77 18.28 18.63
CA ALA A 305 -4.66 17.34 18.59
C ALA A 305 -3.38 17.92 19.22
N GLN A 306 -3.06 19.19 18.93
CA GLN A 306 -1.93 19.88 19.58
C GLN A 306 -2.10 20.05 21.10
N ALA A 307 -3.33 20.26 21.58
CA ALA A 307 -3.61 20.34 23.01
C ALA A 307 -3.50 18.97 23.70
N VAL A 308 -3.99 17.90 23.07
CA VAL A 308 -3.87 16.52 23.59
C VAL A 308 -2.41 16.06 23.62
N ALA A 309 -1.60 16.40 22.61
CA ALA A 309 -0.17 16.13 22.62
C ALA A 309 0.54 16.73 23.84
N ARG A 310 0.31 18.03 24.12
CA ARG A 310 0.87 18.71 25.30
C ARG A 310 0.37 18.15 26.63
N ALA A 311 -0.90 17.73 26.69
CA ALA A 311 -1.45 17.05 27.86
C ALA A 311 -0.75 15.70 28.10
N ALA A 312 -0.45 14.96 27.04
CA ALA A 312 0.25 13.68 27.10
C ALA A 312 1.74 13.81 27.46
N GLU A 313 2.42 14.88 27.04
CA GLU A 313 3.76 15.26 27.52
C GLU A 313 3.74 15.57 29.03
N SER A 314 2.75 16.34 29.50
CA SER A 314 2.56 16.66 30.91
C SER A 314 2.28 15.41 31.77
N ILE A 315 1.43 14.50 31.29
CA ILE A 315 1.16 13.20 31.93
C ILE A 315 2.46 12.37 32.06
N ASN A 316 3.33 12.38 31.05
CA ASN A 316 4.64 11.72 31.14
C ASN A 316 5.58 12.36 32.16
N GLY A 317 5.63 13.69 32.25
CA GLY A 317 6.40 14.40 33.29
C GLY A 317 5.89 14.08 34.70
N LEU A 318 4.57 14.04 34.88
CA LEU A 318 3.92 13.62 36.13
C LEU A 318 4.21 12.15 36.47
N ALA A 319 4.18 11.25 35.48
CA ALA A 319 4.52 9.85 35.68
C ALA A 319 5.99 9.65 36.08
N SER A 320 6.93 10.33 35.43
CA SER A 320 8.36 10.31 35.79
C SER A 320 8.60 10.82 37.23
N THR A 321 7.90 11.89 37.62
CA THR A 321 7.92 12.44 38.98
C THR A 321 7.32 11.44 39.99
N SER A 322 6.20 10.80 39.65
CA SER A 322 5.55 9.77 40.47
C SER A 322 6.42 8.53 40.64
N ALA A 323 7.14 8.08 39.61
CA ALA A 323 8.07 6.95 39.70
C ALA A 323 9.24 7.26 40.64
N THR A 324 9.77 8.48 40.56
CA THR A 324 10.82 8.98 41.47
C THR A 324 10.34 9.00 42.92
N ALA A 325 9.15 9.57 43.18
CA ALA A 325 8.54 9.58 44.51
C ALA A 325 8.23 8.16 45.03
N SER A 326 7.81 7.24 44.16
CA SER A 326 7.54 5.85 44.52
C SER A 326 8.82 5.10 44.93
N SER A 327 9.94 5.33 44.24
CA SER A 327 11.24 4.75 44.63
C SER A 327 11.73 5.30 45.98
N GLN A 328 11.54 6.59 46.25
CA GLN A 328 11.82 7.20 47.55
C GLN A 328 10.92 6.63 48.67
N LEU A 329 9.63 6.42 48.39
CA LEU A 329 8.70 5.76 49.31
C LEU A 329 9.10 4.30 49.58
N GLU A 330 9.55 3.54 48.57
CA GLU A 330 10.03 2.17 48.77
C GLU A 330 11.24 2.13 49.69
N SER A 331 12.23 3.00 49.45
CA SER A 331 13.43 3.13 50.30
C SER A 331 13.07 3.50 51.74
N SER A 332 12.17 4.48 51.92
CA SER A 332 11.67 4.91 53.23
C SER A 332 10.92 3.79 53.96
N THR A 333 10.06 3.04 53.26
CA THR A 333 9.27 1.94 53.84
C THR A 333 10.17 0.76 54.24
N ARG A 334 11.15 0.39 53.41
CA ARG A 334 12.18 -0.61 53.76
C ARG A 334 12.96 -0.18 55.02
N ARG A 335 13.29 1.10 55.16
CA ARG A 335 13.96 1.65 56.36
C ARG A 335 13.05 1.64 57.59
N ALA A 336 11.76 1.92 57.44
CA ALA A 336 10.78 1.82 58.52
C ALA A 336 10.63 0.38 59.04
N ALA A 337 10.59 -0.60 58.13
CA ALA A 337 10.59 -2.02 58.49
C ALA A 337 11.85 -2.42 59.28
N GLN A 338 13.04 -1.97 58.84
CA GLN A 338 14.30 -2.22 59.57
C GLN A 338 14.27 -1.61 60.98
N LEU A 339 13.90 -0.33 61.12
CA LEU A 339 13.81 0.36 62.41
C LEU A 339 12.78 -0.32 63.35
N THR A 340 11.72 -0.90 62.79
CA THR A 340 10.71 -1.65 63.55
C THR A 340 11.29 -2.95 64.12
N GLU A 341 12.12 -3.67 63.35
CA GLU A 341 12.81 -4.87 63.83
C GLU A 341 13.92 -4.55 64.85
N GLU A 342 14.66 -3.46 64.65
CA GLU A 342 15.61 -2.94 65.64
C GLU A 342 14.91 -2.58 66.97
N ALA A 343 13.72 -1.96 66.90
CA ALA A 343 12.88 -1.67 68.06
C ALA A 343 12.34 -2.94 68.74
N ARG A 344 11.96 -3.98 67.98
CA ARG A 344 11.56 -5.30 68.51
C ARG A 344 12.68 -5.89 69.37
N LEU A 345 13.89 -5.96 68.81
CA LEU A 345 15.08 -6.49 69.48
C LEU A 345 15.49 -5.64 70.69
N ALA A 346 15.27 -4.32 70.66
CA ALA A 346 15.49 -3.44 71.80
C ALA A 346 14.49 -3.70 72.94
N ALA A 347 13.20 -3.82 72.61
CA ALA A 347 12.15 -4.13 73.58
C ALA A 347 12.40 -5.48 74.29
N GLU A 348 12.80 -6.52 73.54
CA GLU A 348 13.11 -7.84 74.10
C GLU A 348 14.30 -7.82 75.07
N ARG A 349 15.35 -7.02 74.79
CA ARG A 349 16.46 -6.80 75.73
C ARG A 349 15.99 -6.08 76.99
N VAL A 350 15.29 -4.95 76.86
CA VAL A 350 14.80 -4.16 78.00
C VAL A 350 13.86 -4.98 78.89
N GLY A 351 12.92 -5.71 78.31
CA GLY A 351 12.02 -6.59 79.06
C GLY A 351 12.74 -7.72 79.80
N THR A 352 13.85 -8.21 79.25
CA THR A 352 14.65 -9.25 79.90
C THR A 352 15.45 -8.69 81.08
N SER A 353 16.17 -7.59 80.90
CA SER A 353 16.88 -6.92 82.00
C SER A 353 15.93 -6.40 83.09
N ALA A 354 14.71 -5.97 82.74
CA ALA A 354 13.70 -5.58 83.72
C ALA A 354 13.17 -6.78 84.53
N ARG A 355 13.02 -7.97 83.94
CA ARG A 355 12.71 -9.22 84.66
C ARG A 355 13.83 -9.63 85.61
N GLU A 356 15.08 -9.57 85.16
CA GLU A 356 16.28 -9.88 85.98
C GLU A 356 16.43 -8.89 87.15
N GLY A 357 16.19 -7.60 86.89
CA GLY A 357 16.09 -6.56 87.91
C GLY A 357 15.00 -6.87 88.93
N GLY A 358 13.79 -7.24 88.48
CA GLY A 358 12.66 -7.58 89.36
C GLY A 358 12.99 -8.73 90.31
N VAL A 359 13.58 -9.81 89.80
CA VAL A 359 14.05 -10.94 90.64
C VAL A 359 15.10 -10.50 91.66
N THR A 360 15.98 -9.57 91.29
CA THR A 360 17.02 -9.03 92.19
C THR A 360 16.42 -8.13 93.28
N VAL A 361 15.42 -7.32 92.94
CA VAL A 361 14.68 -6.47 93.89
C VAL A 361 13.84 -7.31 94.85
N ALA A 362 13.09 -8.31 94.36
CA ALA A 362 12.33 -9.23 95.22
C ALA A 362 13.21 -9.98 96.22
N ARG A 363 14.41 -10.42 95.79
CA ARG A 363 15.44 -10.98 96.69
C ARG A 363 15.94 -9.98 97.74
N SER A 364 15.93 -8.69 97.42
CA SER A 364 16.34 -7.60 98.33
C SER A 364 15.27 -7.31 99.37
N ILE A 365 13.98 -7.29 98.99
CA ILE A 365 12.83 -7.21 99.91
C ILE A 365 12.87 -8.38 100.92
N ALA A 366 13.06 -9.61 100.44
CA ALA A 366 13.25 -10.80 101.28
C ALA A 366 14.58 -10.80 102.07
N GLY A 367 15.54 -9.94 101.70
CA GLY A 367 16.74 -9.64 102.48
C GLY A 367 16.40 -8.75 103.67
N PHE A 368 15.80 -7.57 103.42
CA PHE A 368 15.39 -6.62 104.45
C PHE A 368 14.42 -7.23 105.48
N GLY A 369 13.46 -8.06 105.04
CA GLY A 369 12.57 -8.77 105.97
C GLY A 369 13.30 -9.68 106.97
N ARG A 370 14.39 -10.34 106.56
CA ARG A 370 15.23 -11.16 107.46
C ARG A 370 16.14 -10.31 108.35
N ILE A 371 16.70 -9.21 107.82
CA ILE A 371 17.49 -8.25 108.60
C ILE A 371 16.62 -7.67 109.73
N ARG A 372 15.43 -7.18 109.39
CA ARG A 372 14.40 -6.67 110.31
C ARG A 372 14.11 -7.66 111.44
N GLN A 373 13.84 -8.93 111.09
CA GLN A 373 13.56 -9.98 112.08
C GLN A 373 14.72 -10.18 113.06
N SER A 374 15.95 -10.28 112.55
CA SER A 374 17.15 -10.46 113.37
C SER A 374 17.43 -9.24 114.29
N ILE A 375 17.12 -8.03 113.83
CA ILE A 375 17.24 -6.82 114.66
C ILE A 375 16.15 -6.77 115.74
N VAL A 376 14.91 -7.20 115.46
CA VAL A 376 13.83 -7.32 116.46
C VAL A 376 14.22 -8.34 117.55
N GLU A 377 14.76 -9.49 117.17
CA GLU A 377 15.28 -10.51 118.10
C GLU A 377 16.42 -9.94 118.97
N SER A 378 17.37 -9.24 118.34
CA SER A 378 18.48 -8.56 119.03
C SER A 378 17.99 -7.51 120.03
N SER A 379 16.98 -6.72 119.66
CA SER A 379 16.34 -5.73 120.54
C SER A 379 15.67 -6.38 121.75
N GLY A 380 15.10 -7.59 121.58
CA GLY A 380 14.59 -8.41 122.69
C GLY A 380 15.69 -8.80 123.67
N VAL A 381 16.85 -9.27 123.17
CA VAL A 381 18.01 -9.61 124.01
C VAL A 381 18.54 -8.38 124.75
N MET A 382 18.63 -7.22 124.11
CA MET A 382 19.07 -5.98 124.77
C MET A 382 18.12 -5.54 125.90
N LYS A 383 16.80 -5.71 125.73
CA LYS A 383 15.81 -5.41 126.78
C LYS A 383 15.94 -6.35 127.97
N GLU A 384 16.14 -7.65 127.75
CA GLU A 384 16.38 -8.62 128.83
C GLU A 384 17.72 -8.36 129.54
N MET A 385 18.76 -7.96 128.80
CA MET A 385 20.05 -7.54 129.40
C MET A 385 19.88 -6.29 130.27
N GLY A 386 19.13 -5.29 129.81
CA GLY A 386 18.80 -4.09 130.60
C GLY A 386 18.02 -4.44 131.87
N ARG A 387 17.02 -5.32 131.78
CA ARG A 387 16.22 -5.80 132.92
C ARG A 387 17.10 -6.52 133.96
N ARG A 388 18.01 -7.39 133.53
CA ARG A 388 18.98 -8.05 134.43
C ARG A 388 19.97 -7.09 135.07
N ALA A 389 20.39 -6.04 134.35
CA ALA A 389 21.22 -4.99 134.94
C ALA A 389 20.45 -4.13 135.95
N GLU A 390 19.12 -4.02 135.84
CA GLU A 390 18.25 -3.42 136.86
C GLU A 390 18.19 -4.31 138.12
N GLU A 391 17.90 -5.61 137.96
CA GLU A 391 17.91 -6.60 139.05
C GLU A 391 19.24 -6.63 139.83
N ILE A 392 20.38 -6.58 139.14
CA ILE A 392 21.71 -6.53 139.78
C ILE A 392 21.93 -5.18 140.47
N GLY A 393 21.37 -4.08 139.96
CA GLY A 393 21.44 -2.76 140.58
C GLY A 393 20.80 -2.71 141.96
N ASP A 394 19.59 -3.27 142.10
CA ASP A 394 18.87 -3.35 143.37
C ASP A 394 19.61 -4.21 144.41
N ILE A 395 20.21 -5.32 143.96
CA ILE A 395 21.07 -6.18 144.79
C ILE A 395 22.29 -5.40 145.29
N VAL A 396 22.97 -4.65 144.42
CA VAL A 396 24.16 -3.88 144.79
C VAL A 396 23.82 -2.71 145.72
N GLN A 397 22.69 -2.03 145.53
CA GLN A 397 22.19 -1.03 146.47
C GLN A 397 21.89 -1.65 147.84
N THR A 398 21.32 -2.86 147.87
CA THR A 398 21.05 -3.62 149.11
C THR A 398 22.37 -3.99 149.82
N ILE A 399 23.39 -4.43 149.08
CA ILE A 399 24.72 -4.71 149.65
C ILE A 399 25.37 -3.44 150.22
N ASN A 400 25.26 -2.29 149.54
CA ASN A 400 25.79 -1.03 150.06
C ASN A 400 25.10 -0.61 151.36
N LEU A 401 23.77 -0.74 151.44
CA LEU A 401 23.01 -0.47 152.67
C LEU A 401 23.40 -1.42 153.82
N ILE A 402 23.71 -2.68 153.52
CA ILE A 402 24.26 -3.64 154.49
C ILE A 402 25.67 -3.22 154.93
N ALA A 403 26.52 -2.75 154.01
CA ALA A 403 27.86 -2.26 154.32
C ALA A 403 27.82 -1.01 155.22
N ASP A 404 27.02 0.01 154.86
CA ASP A 404 26.82 1.22 155.68
C ASP A 404 26.32 0.88 157.09
N ARG A 405 25.35 -0.04 157.18
CA ARG A 405 24.80 -0.49 158.48
C ARG A 405 25.81 -1.31 159.28
N THR A 406 26.64 -2.12 158.63
CA THR A 406 27.75 -2.86 159.27
C THR A 406 28.81 -1.91 159.78
N ASN A 407 29.15 -0.87 159.01
CA ASN A 407 30.08 0.19 159.39
C ASN A 407 29.61 0.94 160.65
N LEU A 408 28.33 1.32 160.70
CA LEU A 408 27.73 1.94 161.90
C LEU A 408 27.68 1.00 163.11
N LEU A 409 27.39 -0.29 162.91
CA LEU A 409 27.42 -1.30 163.97
C LEU A 409 28.84 -1.51 164.52
N SER A 410 29.85 -1.57 163.65
CA SER A 410 31.24 -1.72 164.05
C SER A 410 31.78 -0.45 164.71
N LEU A 411 31.42 0.75 164.24
CA LEU A 411 31.79 2.01 164.90
C LEU A 411 31.25 2.08 166.32
N ASN A 412 29.98 1.69 166.54
CA ASN A 412 29.40 1.59 167.88
C ASN A 412 30.14 0.55 168.75
N ALA A 413 30.56 -0.59 168.16
CA ALA A 413 31.36 -1.59 168.85
C ALA A 413 32.79 -1.10 169.19
N SER A 414 33.45 -0.37 168.29
CA SER A 414 34.76 0.28 168.55
C SER A 414 34.67 1.30 169.67
N ILE A 415 33.61 2.11 169.70
CA ILE A 415 33.34 3.09 170.77
C ILE A 415 33.15 2.39 172.12
N GLU A 416 32.29 1.37 172.20
CA GLU A 416 32.02 0.70 173.48
C GLU A 416 33.22 -0.17 173.94
N ALA A 417 34.00 -0.71 172.99
CA ALA A 417 35.26 -1.39 173.29
C ALA A 417 36.33 -0.43 173.84
N ALA A 418 36.46 0.79 173.29
CA ALA A 418 37.32 1.82 173.86
C ALA A 418 36.85 2.24 175.27
N ARG A 419 35.53 2.25 175.50
CA ARG A 419 34.89 2.54 176.79
C ARG A 419 35.19 1.50 177.88
N ALA A 420 35.41 0.25 177.49
CA ALA A 420 35.78 -0.86 178.38
C ALA A 420 37.29 -0.91 178.74
N GLY A 421 38.10 0.04 178.26
CA GLY A 421 39.52 0.16 178.59
C GLY A 421 40.35 -1.08 178.21
N GLU A 422 41.28 -1.49 179.06
CA GLU A 422 42.18 -2.64 178.79
C GLU A 422 41.43 -3.95 178.48
N HIS A 423 40.23 -4.15 179.04
CA HIS A 423 39.42 -5.35 178.77
C HIS A 423 38.73 -5.32 177.39
N GLY A 424 38.48 -4.13 176.82
CA GLY A 424 37.88 -3.98 175.50
C GLY A 424 38.88 -4.05 174.35
N ARG A 425 40.18 -4.04 174.64
CA ARG A 425 41.27 -3.83 173.67
C ARG A 425 41.28 -4.83 172.51
N GLY A 426 40.91 -6.09 172.75
CA GLY A 426 40.74 -7.10 171.69
C GLY A 426 39.50 -6.89 170.82
N PHE A 427 38.38 -6.47 171.42
CA PHE A 427 37.15 -6.16 170.68
C PHE A 427 37.30 -4.92 169.81
N ALA A 428 38.07 -3.91 170.25
CA ALA A 428 38.36 -2.71 169.46
C ALA A 428 39.07 -3.05 168.14
N VAL A 429 40.04 -3.96 168.16
CA VAL A 429 40.76 -4.41 166.95
C VAL A 429 39.82 -5.15 165.99
N VAL A 430 38.95 -6.04 166.50
CA VAL A 430 37.97 -6.75 165.67
C VAL A 430 36.92 -5.80 165.09
N ALA A 431 36.44 -4.83 165.88
CA ALA A 431 35.47 -3.84 165.43
C ALA A 431 36.05 -2.91 164.35
N GLU A 432 37.33 -2.53 164.45
CA GLU A 432 38.00 -1.72 163.44
C GLU A 432 38.30 -2.51 162.14
N GLU A 433 38.64 -3.80 162.21
CA GLU A 433 38.79 -4.63 161.00
C GLU A 433 37.43 -4.87 160.32
N ILE A 434 36.34 -5.04 161.08
CA ILE A 434 34.97 -5.07 160.54
C ILE A 434 34.63 -3.71 159.90
N ARG A 435 35.11 -2.59 160.47
CA ARG A 435 34.94 -1.24 159.91
C ARG A 435 35.61 -1.14 158.54
N ALA A 436 36.89 -1.49 158.50
CA ALA A 436 37.70 -1.48 157.28
C ALA A 436 37.18 -2.48 156.24
N LEU A 437 36.56 -3.59 156.64
CA LEU A 437 35.91 -4.54 155.74
C LEU A 437 34.58 -4.01 155.19
N ALA A 438 33.79 -3.32 156.02
CA ALA A 438 32.55 -2.66 155.61
C ALA A 438 32.83 -1.48 154.66
N ASP A 439 33.84 -0.65 154.94
CA ASP A 439 34.29 0.42 154.04
C ASP A 439 34.79 -0.15 152.69
N ARG A 440 35.56 -1.26 152.71
CA ARG A 440 35.96 -2.00 151.49
C ARG A 440 34.76 -2.57 150.73
N ALA A 441 33.75 -3.09 151.43
CA ALA A 441 32.53 -3.62 150.81
C ALA A 441 31.65 -2.52 150.19
N ALA A 442 31.53 -1.35 150.84
CA ALA A 442 30.84 -0.19 150.29
C ALA A 442 31.58 0.38 149.06
N ALA A 443 32.91 0.49 149.11
CA ALA A 443 33.73 0.91 147.97
C ALA A 443 33.56 -0.04 146.77
N ALA A 444 33.68 -1.36 146.99
CA ALA A 444 33.49 -2.37 145.96
C ALA A 444 32.05 -2.35 145.39
N SER A 445 31.04 -2.20 146.25
CA SER A 445 29.63 -2.08 145.83
C SER A 445 29.39 -0.81 145.00
N SER A 446 30.01 0.31 145.36
CA SER A 446 29.97 1.56 144.60
C SER A 446 30.59 1.40 143.20
N ASP A 447 31.69 0.65 143.07
CA ASP A 447 32.31 0.35 141.77
C ASP A 447 31.49 -0.62 140.92
N VAL A 448 30.91 -1.69 141.51
CA VAL A 448 29.96 -2.54 140.80
C VAL A 448 28.73 -1.72 140.37
N ALA A 449 28.23 -0.79 141.21
CA ALA A 449 27.13 0.09 140.85
C ALA A 449 27.48 1.06 139.71
N LYS A 450 28.77 1.41 139.48
CA LYS A 450 29.20 2.15 138.29
C LYS A 450 29.14 1.25 137.04
N ILE A 451 29.68 0.02 137.13
CA ILE A 451 29.65 -0.96 136.03
C ILE A 451 28.21 -1.28 135.62
N VAL A 452 27.33 -1.53 136.59
CA VAL A 452 25.91 -1.82 136.35
C VAL A 452 25.19 -0.65 135.67
N ARG A 453 25.40 0.59 136.13
CA ARG A 453 24.85 1.78 135.44
C ARG A 453 25.41 1.93 134.02
N GLY A 454 26.66 1.57 133.79
CA GLY A 454 27.25 1.45 132.46
C GLY A 454 26.48 0.46 131.59
N LEU A 455 26.31 -0.78 132.06
CA LEU A 455 25.55 -1.83 131.35
C LEU A 455 24.10 -1.43 131.08
N GLN A 456 23.41 -0.80 132.03
CA GLN A 456 22.05 -0.25 131.84
C GLN A 456 22.02 0.82 130.74
N THR A 457 23.04 1.68 130.68
CA THR A 457 23.16 2.73 129.67
C THR A 457 23.40 2.13 128.30
N THR A 458 24.41 1.25 128.17
CA THR A 458 24.73 0.54 126.92
C THR A 458 23.57 -0.33 126.44
N ALA A 459 22.81 -0.97 127.32
CA ALA A 459 21.61 -1.73 126.96
C ALA A 459 20.50 -0.83 126.38
N ARG A 460 20.32 0.38 126.93
CA ARG A 460 19.36 1.38 126.42
C ARG A 460 19.82 1.96 125.08
N GLU A 461 21.10 2.27 124.93
CA GLU A 461 21.71 2.73 123.67
C GLU A 461 21.60 1.66 122.57
N ALA A 462 21.90 0.40 122.87
CA ALA A 462 21.73 -0.71 121.93
C ALA A 462 20.25 -1.00 121.60
N ALA A 463 19.34 -0.83 122.56
CA ALA A 463 17.90 -0.91 122.31
C ALA A 463 17.40 0.23 121.40
N ALA A 464 17.96 1.45 121.52
CA ALA A 464 17.65 2.56 120.62
C ALA A 464 18.22 2.31 119.22
N ALA A 465 19.49 1.92 119.11
CA ALA A 465 20.14 1.62 117.83
C ALA A 465 19.48 0.44 117.09
N THR A 466 19.00 -0.59 117.79
CA THR A 466 18.17 -1.65 117.17
C THR A 466 16.80 -1.12 116.73
N GLY A 467 16.19 -0.17 117.44
CA GLY A 467 14.99 0.53 116.97
C GLY A 467 15.20 1.28 115.65
N GLU A 468 16.30 2.02 115.53
CA GLU A 468 16.69 2.68 114.28
C GLU A 468 17.01 1.67 113.16
N GLY A 469 17.66 0.55 113.50
CA GLY A 469 17.93 -0.55 112.57
C GLY A 469 16.67 -1.21 112.00
N VAL A 470 15.60 -1.37 112.81
CA VAL A 470 14.29 -1.83 112.32
C VAL A 470 13.71 -0.81 111.35
N ARG A 471 13.73 0.49 111.69
CA ARG A 471 13.23 1.56 110.80
C ARG A 471 13.98 1.59 109.48
N ALA A 472 15.31 1.50 109.49
CA ALA A 472 16.13 1.48 108.28
C ALA A 472 15.87 0.23 107.42
N ALA A 473 15.57 -0.93 108.03
CA ALA A 473 15.20 -2.14 107.30
C ALA A 473 13.79 -2.05 106.68
N ASP A 474 12.82 -1.46 107.39
CA ASP A 474 11.46 -1.22 106.88
C ASP A 474 11.48 -0.14 105.75
N GLU A 475 12.27 0.92 105.88
CA GLU A 475 12.50 1.92 104.83
C GLU A 475 13.21 1.33 103.60
N GLY A 476 14.22 0.48 103.79
CA GLY A 476 14.89 -0.25 102.71
C GLY A 476 13.97 -1.22 101.98
N ALA A 477 13.08 -1.92 102.70
CA ALA A 477 12.06 -2.78 102.11
C ALA A 477 11.03 -1.98 101.30
N ALA A 478 10.60 -0.82 101.79
CA ALA A 478 9.66 0.05 101.10
C ALA A 478 10.24 0.60 99.78
N LEU A 479 11.48 1.12 99.80
CA LEU A 479 12.18 1.60 98.61
C LEU A 479 12.42 0.48 97.57
N ALA A 480 12.68 -0.74 98.02
CA ALA A 480 12.76 -1.89 97.14
C ALA A 480 11.37 -2.25 96.53
N GLY A 481 10.28 -2.17 97.31
CA GLY A 481 8.91 -2.31 96.78
C GLY A 481 8.52 -1.24 95.75
N ASP A 482 9.01 0.00 95.91
CA ASP A 482 8.85 1.05 94.90
C ASP A 482 9.61 0.73 93.60
N ALA A 483 10.84 0.22 93.71
CA ALA A 483 11.61 -0.25 92.56
C ALA A 483 10.93 -1.43 91.83
N GLU A 484 10.31 -2.37 92.57
CA GLU A 484 9.54 -3.48 91.99
C GLU A 484 8.32 -2.98 91.21
N ARG A 485 7.57 -2.00 91.77
CA ARG A 485 6.44 -1.36 91.08
C ARG A 485 6.88 -0.58 89.82
N ALA A 486 8.03 0.10 89.88
CA ALA A 486 8.61 0.77 88.71
C ALA A 486 8.99 -0.23 87.61
N LEU A 487 9.63 -1.34 87.97
CA LEU A 487 10.00 -2.42 87.03
C LEU A 487 8.77 -3.11 86.43
N GLY A 488 7.71 -3.36 87.20
CA GLY A 488 6.44 -3.87 86.67
C GLY A 488 5.79 -2.91 85.67
N THR A 489 5.92 -1.59 85.90
CA THR A 489 5.45 -0.56 84.96
C THR A 489 6.27 -0.56 83.67
N ILE A 490 7.59 -0.72 83.76
CA ILE A 490 8.49 -0.86 82.60
C ILE A 490 8.13 -2.12 81.79
N LEU A 491 7.89 -3.25 82.44
CA LEU A 491 7.52 -4.50 81.78
C LEU A 491 6.22 -4.37 80.98
N LYS A 492 5.18 -3.75 81.56
CA LYS A 492 3.95 -3.46 80.82
C LYS A 492 4.23 -2.56 79.61
N GLY A 493 5.02 -1.50 79.78
CA GLY A 493 5.38 -0.60 78.67
C GLY A 493 6.16 -1.31 77.54
N VAL A 494 6.94 -2.34 77.86
CA VAL A 494 7.63 -3.21 76.88
C VAL A 494 6.63 -4.10 76.13
N ASP A 495 5.64 -4.68 76.81
CA ASP A 495 4.61 -5.50 76.16
C ASP A 495 3.69 -4.66 75.24
N ASP A 496 3.30 -3.46 75.70
CA ASP A 496 2.53 -2.48 74.92
C ASP A 496 3.34 -2.01 73.68
N LEU A 497 4.64 -1.70 73.85
CA LEU A 497 5.55 -1.40 72.74
C LEU A 497 5.67 -2.58 71.76
N GLY A 498 5.73 -3.81 72.27
CA GLY A 498 5.79 -5.03 71.46
C GLY A 498 4.54 -5.25 70.60
N GLN A 499 3.36 -4.77 71.03
CA GLN A 499 2.16 -4.75 70.19
C GLN A 499 2.30 -3.73 69.06
N ASN A 500 2.62 -2.47 69.38
CA ASN A 500 2.79 -1.39 68.41
C ASN A 500 3.83 -1.73 67.32
N VAL A 501 4.93 -2.37 67.71
CA VAL A 501 5.99 -2.84 66.80
C VAL A 501 5.48 -3.91 65.81
N ARG A 502 4.61 -4.83 66.24
CA ARG A 502 4.01 -5.83 65.32
C ARG A 502 3.06 -5.17 64.31
N GLU A 503 2.29 -4.19 64.74
CA GLU A 503 1.39 -3.44 63.85
C GLU A 503 2.17 -2.60 62.82
N ALA A 504 3.21 -1.89 63.25
CA ALA A 504 4.10 -1.13 62.37
C ALA A 504 4.81 -2.02 61.33
N SER A 505 5.19 -3.25 61.71
CA SER A 505 5.83 -4.22 60.81
C SER A 505 4.85 -4.72 59.74
N ARG A 506 3.60 -5.04 60.14
CA ARG A 506 2.52 -5.39 59.21
C ARG A 506 2.22 -4.23 58.24
N ALA A 507 2.02 -3.02 58.76
CA ALA A 507 1.75 -1.84 57.94
C ALA A 507 2.89 -1.53 56.95
N SER A 508 4.15 -1.66 57.38
CA SER A 508 5.32 -1.50 56.48
C SER A 508 5.32 -2.55 55.37
N THR A 509 4.94 -3.79 55.66
CA THR A 509 4.87 -4.87 54.67
C THR A 509 3.76 -4.64 53.64
N GLU A 510 2.57 -4.23 54.08
CA GLU A 510 1.44 -3.83 53.23
C GLU A 510 1.82 -2.62 52.34
N GLN A 511 2.54 -1.65 52.91
CA GLN A 511 2.99 -0.45 52.20
C GLN A 511 4.04 -0.76 51.11
N VAL A 512 4.95 -1.73 51.30
CA VAL A 512 5.87 -2.17 50.23
C VAL A 512 5.09 -2.73 49.04
N GLN A 513 4.06 -3.56 49.28
CA GLN A 513 3.22 -4.11 48.20
C GLN A 513 2.44 -3.00 47.47
N ALA A 514 1.88 -2.04 48.20
CA ALA A 514 1.18 -0.89 47.63
C ALA A 514 2.10 -0.01 46.76
N VAL A 515 3.35 0.21 47.19
CA VAL A 515 4.35 0.97 46.41
C VAL A 515 4.77 0.21 45.14
N GLN A 516 4.92 -1.12 45.18
CA GLN A 516 5.20 -1.92 43.98
C GLN A 516 4.04 -1.85 42.96
N ALA A 517 2.79 -1.91 43.41
CA ALA A 517 1.62 -1.72 42.55
C ALA A 517 1.57 -0.30 41.96
N LEU A 518 1.93 0.73 42.74
CA LEU A 518 2.02 2.11 42.27
C LEU A 518 3.09 2.29 41.17
N VAL A 519 4.27 1.69 41.33
CA VAL A 519 5.33 1.71 40.29
C VAL A 519 4.83 1.10 38.97
N GLN A 520 4.14 -0.05 39.03
CA GLN A 520 3.57 -0.67 37.83
C GLN A 520 2.47 0.18 37.18
N ALA A 521 1.59 0.78 37.99
CA ALA A 521 0.54 1.68 37.50
C ALA A 521 1.14 2.92 36.82
N THR A 522 2.14 3.55 37.44
CA THR A 522 2.83 4.73 36.90
C THR A 522 3.58 4.42 35.59
N ALA A 523 4.23 3.27 35.48
CA ALA A 523 4.85 2.83 34.22
C ALA A 523 3.81 2.67 33.10
N LYS A 524 2.64 2.07 33.40
CA LYS A 524 1.53 1.92 32.45
C LYS A 524 0.94 3.26 32.02
N VAL A 525 0.81 4.22 32.94
CA VAL A 525 0.37 5.59 32.64
C VAL A 525 1.35 6.31 31.71
N SER A 526 2.66 6.16 31.91
CA SER A 526 3.66 6.75 31.01
C SER A 526 3.57 6.19 29.58
N GLU A 527 3.50 4.87 29.41
CA GLU A 527 3.37 4.30 28.05
C GLU A 527 2.05 4.68 27.38
N GLN A 528 0.93 4.74 28.12
CA GLN A 528 -0.31 5.29 27.57
C GLN A 528 -0.19 6.77 27.18
N GLY A 529 0.48 7.59 28.00
CA GLY A 529 0.80 8.98 27.62
C GLY A 529 1.64 9.05 26.34
N ARG A 530 2.66 8.20 26.21
CA ARG A 530 3.52 8.15 25.02
C ARG A 530 2.75 7.76 23.75
N LEU A 531 1.81 6.81 23.86
CA LEU A 531 0.93 6.40 22.76
C LEU A 531 -0.08 7.50 22.39
N ILE A 532 -0.66 8.20 23.37
CA ILE A 532 -1.57 9.34 23.13
C ILE A 532 -0.82 10.48 22.43
N ALA A 533 0.41 10.79 22.83
CA ALA A 533 1.24 11.79 22.17
C ALA A 533 1.52 11.44 20.70
N ALA A 534 1.89 10.19 20.41
CA ALA A 534 2.10 9.73 19.03
C ALA A 534 0.83 9.85 18.16
N SER A 535 -0.30 9.34 18.64
CA SER A 535 -1.58 9.42 17.91
C SER A 535 -2.06 10.87 17.73
N SER A 536 -1.73 11.77 18.66
CA SER A 536 -2.00 13.20 18.52
C SER A 536 -1.19 13.86 17.39
N VAL A 537 0.07 13.43 17.17
CA VAL A 537 0.87 13.88 16.03
C VAL A 537 0.30 13.37 14.72
N GLU A 538 -0.12 12.10 14.66
CA GLU A 538 -0.79 11.53 13.49
C GLU A 538 -2.11 12.26 13.16
N GLN A 539 -2.93 12.58 14.18
CA GLN A 539 -4.15 13.37 14.00
C GLN A 539 -3.86 14.79 13.48
N ALA A 540 -2.79 15.44 13.94
CA ALA A 540 -2.39 16.75 13.43
C ALA A 540 -1.95 16.70 11.95
N GLN A 541 -1.22 15.65 11.55
CA GLN A 541 -0.84 15.40 10.16
C GLN A 541 -2.06 15.09 9.28
N ALA A 542 -2.98 14.26 9.76
CA ALA A 542 -4.22 13.94 9.06
C ALA A 542 -5.10 15.20 8.87
N ALA A 543 -5.20 16.06 9.87
CA ALA A 543 -5.89 17.35 9.75
C ALA A 543 -5.22 18.27 8.70
N GLN A 544 -3.88 18.30 8.63
CA GLN A 544 -3.16 19.06 7.61
C GLN A 544 -3.45 18.53 6.19
N ALA A 545 -3.46 17.21 5.99
CA ALA A 545 -3.79 16.59 4.70
C ALA A 545 -5.27 16.84 4.30
N LEU A 546 -6.20 16.76 5.26
CA LEU A 546 -7.61 17.08 5.02
C LEU A 546 -7.81 18.56 4.63
N ASN A 547 -7.01 19.49 5.20
CA ASN A 547 -7.08 20.91 4.83
C ASN A 547 -6.61 21.13 3.37
N GLN A 548 -5.54 20.44 2.94
CA GLN A 548 -5.10 20.44 1.54
C GLN A 548 -6.17 19.89 0.60
N GLY A 549 -6.79 18.75 0.94
CA GLY A 549 -7.94 18.20 0.20
C GLY A 549 -9.12 19.17 0.12
N GLY A 550 -9.40 19.91 1.21
CA GLY A 550 -10.39 20.98 1.24
C GLY A 550 -10.04 22.13 0.28
N THR A 551 -8.78 22.57 0.22
CA THR A 551 -8.38 23.62 -0.74
C THR A 551 -8.54 23.20 -2.20
N GLU A 552 -8.24 21.94 -2.54
CA GLU A 552 -8.49 21.41 -3.88
C GLU A 552 -9.99 21.25 -4.17
N MET A 553 -10.81 20.86 -3.18
CA MET A 553 -12.26 20.77 -3.37
C MET A 553 -12.92 22.15 -3.56
N ARG A 554 -12.42 23.21 -2.89
CA ARG A 554 -12.80 24.61 -3.22
C ARG A 554 -12.44 24.99 -4.65
N ARG A 555 -11.25 24.57 -5.12
CA ARG A 555 -10.76 24.85 -6.48
C ARG A 555 -11.65 24.17 -7.52
N MET A 556 -11.99 22.89 -7.31
CA MET A 556 -12.91 22.13 -8.17
C MET A 556 -14.31 22.72 -8.19
N ALA A 557 -14.91 23.02 -7.03
CA ALA A 557 -16.26 23.59 -6.95
C ALA A 557 -16.38 24.90 -7.76
N ARG A 558 -15.41 25.80 -7.65
CA ARG A 558 -15.33 27.04 -8.46
C ARG A 558 -15.22 26.75 -9.96
N GLN A 559 -14.46 25.74 -10.37
CA GLN A 559 -14.37 25.33 -11.78
C GLN A 559 -15.69 24.75 -12.29
N THR A 560 -16.41 23.97 -11.48
CA THR A 560 -17.75 23.47 -11.82
C THR A 560 -18.75 24.61 -11.98
N THR A 561 -18.79 25.58 -11.05
CA THR A 561 -19.68 26.77 -11.17
C THR A 561 -19.38 27.61 -12.41
N GLN A 562 -18.11 27.75 -12.81
CA GLN A 562 -17.77 28.42 -14.07
C GLN A 562 -18.25 27.62 -15.28
N ALA A 563 -17.99 26.30 -15.30
CA ALA A 563 -18.40 25.44 -16.41
C ALA A 563 -19.93 25.38 -16.60
N THR A 564 -20.72 25.35 -15.52
CA THR A 564 -22.18 25.40 -15.63
C THR A 564 -22.69 26.76 -16.09
N GLN A 565 -22.06 27.88 -15.71
CA GLN A 565 -22.38 29.20 -16.27
C GLN A 565 -22.13 29.27 -17.79
N ASP A 566 -21.01 28.70 -18.26
CA ASP A 566 -20.68 28.66 -19.69
C ASP A 566 -21.61 27.70 -20.46
N GLN A 567 -21.98 26.54 -19.90
CA GLN A 567 -23.01 25.67 -20.46
C GLN A 567 -24.39 26.36 -20.51
N ALA A 568 -24.80 27.04 -19.43
CA ALA A 568 -26.06 27.79 -19.39
C ALA A 568 -26.08 28.97 -20.38
N LYS A 569 -24.92 29.47 -20.83
CA LYS A 569 -24.82 30.40 -21.96
C LYS A 569 -25.00 29.66 -23.29
N ALA A 570 -24.25 28.58 -23.53
CA ALA A 570 -24.34 27.78 -24.75
C ALA A 570 -25.76 27.25 -25.03
N LEU A 571 -26.47 26.80 -23.99
CA LEU A 571 -27.87 26.35 -24.07
C LEU A 571 -28.82 27.48 -24.52
N ARG A 572 -28.64 28.72 -24.05
CA ARG A 572 -29.46 29.86 -24.49
C ARG A 572 -29.23 30.21 -25.97
N ASP A 573 -28.01 30.08 -26.46
CA ASP A 573 -27.70 30.26 -27.88
C ASP A 573 -28.22 29.09 -28.73
N ALA A 574 -28.21 27.85 -28.20
CA ALA A 574 -28.84 26.69 -28.83
C ALA A 574 -30.38 26.82 -28.93
N VAL A 575 -31.06 27.27 -27.87
CA VAL A 575 -32.50 27.60 -27.91
C VAL A 575 -32.79 28.62 -29.01
N ARG A 576 -32.02 29.72 -29.07
CA ARG A 576 -32.19 30.75 -30.12
C ARG A 576 -32.04 30.16 -31.53
N SER A 577 -30.99 29.38 -31.75
CA SER A 577 -30.73 28.74 -33.06
C SER A 577 -31.85 27.76 -33.45
N ASN A 578 -32.36 26.97 -32.50
CA ASN A 578 -33.46 26.04 -32.74
C ASN A 578 -34.78 26.78 -33.04
N THR A 579 -35.07 27.91 -32.37
CA THR A 579 -36.21 28.75 -32.72
C THR A 579 -36.11 29.32 -34.15
N GLN A 580 -34.91 29.75 -34.57
CA GLN A 580 -34.68 30.23 -35.94
C GLN A 580 -34.83 29.10 -36.97
N LEU A 581 -34.41 27.87 -36.64
CA LEU A 581 -34.65 26.69 -37.50
C LEU A 581 -36.15 26.43 -37.72
N THR A 582 -36.96 26.49 -36.65
CA THR A 582 -38.43 26.36 -36.78
C THR A 582 -39.03 27.48 -37.63
N GLU A 583 -38.60 28.73 -37.44
CA GLU A 583 -39.09 29.89 -38.22
C GLU A 583 -38.71 29.79 -39.72
N VAL A 584 -37.53 29.24 -40.04
CA VAL A 584 -37.09 28.98 -41.42
C VAL A 584 -37.88 27.81 -42.02
N ALA A 585 -38.09 26.72 -41.28
CA ALA A 585 -38.88 25.58 -41.73
C ALA A 585 -40.31 26.01 -42.05
N GLU A 586 -40.99 26.76 -41.17
CA GLU A 586 -42.35 27.25 -41.38
C GLU A 586 -42.46 28.16 -42.63
N LYS A 587 -41.40 28.93 -42.95
CA LYS A 587 -41.32 29.73 -44.19
C LYS A 587 -41.16 28.87 -45.45
N VAL A 588 -40.30 27.84 -45.41
CA VAL A 588 -40.18 26.87 -46.51
C VAL A 588 -41.48 26.10 -46.71
N SER A 589 -42.14 25.70 -45.62
CA SER A 589 -43.43 24.99 -45.60
C SER A 589 -44.51 25.78 -46.34
N ARG A 590 -44.63 27.09 -46.06
CA ARG A 590 -45.51 28.02 -46.81
C ARG A 590 -45.12 28.16 -48.27
N ALA A 591 -43.83 28.38 -48.58
CA ALA A 591 -43.37 28.50 -49.97
C ALA A 591 -43.61 27.23 -50.81
N MET A 592 -43.55 26.05 -50.19
CA MET A 592 -43.89 24.78 -50.85
C MET A 592 -45.41 24.62 -51.04
N GLN A 593 -46.26 25.12 -50.14
CA GLN A 593 -47.71 25.18 -50.39
C GLN A 593 -48.04 26.09 -51.58
N GLU A 594 -47.41 27.27 -51.65
CA GLU A 594 -47.58 28.22 -52.77
C GLU A 594 -47.10 27.61 -54.10
N GLN A 595 -45.93 26.96 -54.12
CA GLN A 595 -45.44 26.25 -55.31
C GLN A 595 -46.32 25.05 -55.72
N ALA A 596 -46.88 24.30 -54.75
CA ALA A 596 -47.75 23.16 -55.05
C ALA A 596 -49.09 23.62 -55.65
N GLN A 597 -49.62 24.75 -55.17
CA GLN A 597 -50.79 25.41 -55.78
C GLN A 597 -50.44 25.91 -57.19
N ALA A 598 -49.32 26.63 -57.35
CA ALA A 598 -48.88 27.13 -58.65
C ALA A 598 -48.67 26.01 -59.68
N ALA A 599 -48.06 24.88 -59.29
CA ALA A 599 -47.92 23.71 -60.15
C ALA A 599 -49.27 23.05 -60.50
N THR A 600 -50.25 23.08 -59.58
CA THR A 600 -51.61 22.58 -59.85
C THR A 600 -52.37 23.48 -60.81
N ASP A 601 -52.22 24.80 -60.69
CA ASP A 601 -52.81 25.77 -61.61
C ASP A 601 -52.12 25.74 -62.98
N LEU A 602 -50.80 25.61 -63.02
CA LEU A 602 -50.02 25.40 -64.24
C LEU A 602 -50.45 24.11 -64.94
N ALA A 603 -50.58 22.99 -64.23
CA ALA A 603 -51.05 21.72 -64.81
C ALA A 603 -52.47 21.84 -65.41
N ARG A 604 -53.35 22.64 -64.80
CA ARG A 604 -54.68 22.95 -65.35
C ARG A 604 -54.57 23.78 -66.63
N SER A 605 -53.69 24.78 -66.67
CA SER A 605 -53.40 25.55 -67.87
C SER A 605 -52.78 24.70 -68.98
N THR A 606 -51.90 23.75 -68.64
CA THR A 606 -51.32 22.81 -69.60
C THR A 606 -52.35 21.83 -70.15
N ALA A 607 -53.28 21.35 -69.32
CA ALA A 607 -54.42 20.56 -69.79
C ALA A 607 -55.37 21.36 -70.72
N GLN A 608 -55.62 22.64 -70.43
CA GLN A 608 -56.36 23.54 -71.31
C GLN A 608 -55.61 23.79 -72.63
N MET A 609 -54.29 23.99 -72.59
CA MET A 609 -53.46 24.09 -73.79
C MET A 609 -53.50 22.79 -74.61
N ARG A 610 -53.51 21.62 -73.97
CA ARG A 610 -53.64 20.31 -74.64
C ARG A 610 -54.97 20.16 -75.37
N GLN A 611 -56.08 20.63 -74.77
CA GLN A 611 -57.38 20.69 -75.45
C GLN A 611 -57.41 21.75 -76.58
N LEU A 612 -56.79 22.91 -76.39
CA LEU A 612 -56.65 23.93 -77.43
C LEU A 612 -55.82 23.42 -78.63
N VAL A 613 -54.71 22.72 -78.38
CA VAL A 613 -53.87 22.09 -79.41
C VAL A 613 -54.65 21.01 -80.16
N GLN A 614 -55.39 20.13 -79.45
CA GLN A 614 -56.28 19.16 -80.12
C GLN A 614 -57.38 19.84 -80.95
N GLY A 615 -57.92 20.97 -80.48
CA GLY A 615 -58.85 21.81 -81.24
C GLY A 615 -58.22 22.45 -82.48
N VAL A 616 -56.96 22.92 -82.37
CA VAL A 616 -56.18 23.45 -83.50
C VAL A 616 -55.88 22.35 -84.50
N SER A 617 -55.41 21.17 -84.09
CA SER A 617 -55.17 20.04 -85.00
C SER A 617 -56.46 19.57 -85.69
N GLY A 618 -57.60 19.54 -84.99
CA GLY A 618 -58.92 19.29 -85.59
C GLY A 618 -59.33 20.36 -86.61
N ALA A 619 -59.09 21.64 -86.29
CA ALA A 619 -59.33 22.75 -87.20
C ALA A 619 -58.38 22.74 -88.41
N VAL A 620 -57.11 22.39 -88.24
CA VAL A 620 -56.10 22.22 -89.30
C VAL A 620 -56.45 21.05 -90.21
N MET A 621 -57.02 19.95 -89.70
CA MET A 621 -57.52 18.85 -90.52
C MET A 621 -58.78 19.24 -91.33
N ALA A 622 -59.72 19.96 -90.72
CA ALA A 622 -60.92 20.46 -91.41
C ALA A 622 -60.58 21.53 -92.47
N GLN A 623 -59.75 22.51 -92.10
CA GLN A 623 -59.19 23.49 -93.02
C GLN A 623 -58.29 22.82 -94.06
N GLY A 624 -57.59 21.73 -93.73
CA GLY A 624 -56.80 20.92 -94.66
C GLY A 624 -57.65 20.27 -95.73
N GLN A 625 -58.84 19.76 -95.39
CA GLN A 625 -59.82 19.30 -96.39
C GLN A 625 -60.35 20.47 -97.24
N GLN A 626 -60.64 21.62 -96.64
CA GLN A 626 -61.05 22.82 -97.40
C GLN A 626 -59.91 23.46 -98.22
N VAL A 627 -58.64 23.25 -97.84
CA VAL A 627 -57.42 23.63 -98.56
C VAL A 627 -57.04 22.58 -99.61
N ALA A 628 -57.51 21.33 -99.50
CA ALA A 628 -57.51 20.38 -100.59
C ALA A 628 -58.58 20.73 -101.65
N VAL A 629 -59.75 21.25 -101.25
CA VAL A 629 -60.78 21.75 -102.18
C VAL A 629 -60.39 23.09 -102.81
N LEU A 630 -59.86 24.03 -102.02
CA LEU A 630 -59.26 25.27 -102.52
C LEU A 630 -57.97 24.99 -103.31
N GLY A 631 -57.24 23.92 -103.00
CA GLY A 631 -56.08 23.46 -103.74
C GLY A 631 -56.48 22.91 -105.10
N ALA A 632 -57.47 22.01 -105.15
CA ALA A 632 -58.03 21.51 -106.41
C ALA A 632 -58.52 22.65 -107.30
N THR A 633 -59.30 23.60 -106.76
CA THR A 633 -59.80 24.75 -107.53
C THR A 633 -58.74 25.82 -107.84
N ALA A 634 -57.76 26.06 -106.96
CA ALA A 634 -56.62 26.92 -107.27
C ALA A 634 -55.68 26.28 -108.30
N GLN A 635 -55.59 24.96 -108.37
CA GLN A 635 -54.83 24.22 -109.38
C GLN A 635 -55.60 24.12 -110.71
N GLU A 636 -56.94 24.11 -110.66
CA GLU A 636 -57.83 24.30 -111.82
C GLU A 636 -57.68 25.72 -112.40
N VAL A 637 -57.64 26.76 -111.56
CA VAL A 637 -57.39 28.15 -112.01
C VAL A 637 -55.92 28.41 -112.37
N ALA A 638 -54.94 27.84 -111.67
CA ALA A 638 -53.52 27.99 -111.99
C ALA A 638 -53.14 27.24 -113.27
N SER A 639 -53.69 26.05 -113.53
CA SER A 639 -53.51 25.38 -114.84
C SER A 639 -54.20 26.14 -115.98
N SER A 640 -55.30 26.85 -115.72
CA SER A 640 -55.90 27.81 -116.67
C SER A 640 -55.00 29.05 -116.89
N THR A 641 -54.38 29.52 -115.81
CA THR A 641 -53.46 30.66 -115.77
C THR A 641 -52.19 30.37 -116.55
N GLN A 642 -51.53 29.22 -116.36
CA GLN A 642 -50.29 28.89 -117.08
C GLN A 642 -50.53 28.75 -118.59
N ARG A 643 -51.70 28.27 -119.03
CA ARG A 643 -52.10 28.26 -120.46
C ARG A 643 -52.34 29.66 -121.03
N THR A 644 -52.62 30.65 -120.17
CA THR A 644 -52.77 32.08 -120.53
C THR A 644 -51.55 32.93 -120.14
N LEU A 645 -50.53 32.34 -119.50
CA LEU A 645 -49.12 32.55 -119.80
C LEU A 645 -48.65 31.49 -120.78
N THR A 646 -49.37 31.51 -121.90
CA THR A 646 -48.96 31.06 -123.21
C THR A 646 -47.53 31.55 -123.56
N GLY A 647 -46.98 32.52 -122.82
CA GLY A 647 -45.55 32.56 -122.46
C GLY A 647 -44.67 33.26 -123.48
N ILE A 648 -45.23 33.43 -124.68
CA ILE A 648 -45.28 34.74 -125.33
C ILE A 648 -43.91 35.17 -125.86
N ALA A 649 -43.06 34.17 -126.13
CA ALA A 649 -41.76 34.21 -126.75
C ALA A 649 -40.60 34.77 -125.90
N GLU A 650 -40.76 35.02 -124.59
CA GLU A 650 -39.62 35.21 -123.68
C GLU A 650 -39.57 34.26 -122.48
N GLN A 651 -40.67 33.56 -122.11
CA GLN A 651 -40.47 32.22 -121.54
C GLN A 651 -39.94 31.21 -122.58
N ALA A 652 -39.95 31.53 -123.89
CA ALA A 652 -39.17 30.80 -124.89
C ALA A 652 -37.64 31.06 -124.79
N LYS A 653 -37.22 32.04 -123.98
CA LYS A 653 -35.82 32.33 -123.64
C LYS A 653 -35.45 31.66 -122.32
N ALA A 654 -36.39 31.65 -121.37
CA ALA A 654 -36.37 30.69 -120.27
C ALA A 654 -36.36 29.25 -120.79
N ALA A 655 -36.95 28.92 -121.94
CA ALA A 655 -36.81 27.61 -122.60
C ALA A 655 -35.41 27.35 -123.21
N GLN A 656 -34.40 28.16 -122.87
CA GLN A 656 -32.97 27.86 -123.03
C GLN A 656 -32.22 27.96 -121.69
N GLU A 657 -32.58 28.91 -120.82
CA GLU A 657 -31.99 29.00 -119.47
C GLU A 657 -32.48 27.90 -118.53
N VAL A 658 -33.75 27.50 -118.62
CA VAL A 658 -34.34 26.29 -118.01
C VAL A 658 -33.90 25.03 -118.75
N THR A 659 -33.37 25.06 -119.97
CA THR A 659 -32.62 23.91 -120.50
C THR A 659 -31.29 23.76 -119.77
N ARG A 660 -30.53 24.86 -119.63
CA ARG A 660 -29.28 24.88 -118.84
C ARG A 660 -29.52 24.63 -117.36
N ALA A 661 -30.65 25.08 -116.82
CA ALA A 661 -31.02 24.89 -115.43
C ALA A 661 -31.70 23.53 -115.21
N MET A 662 -32.38 22.90 -116.18
CA MET A 662 -32.74 21.47 -116.11
C MET A 662 -31.53 20.57 -116.38
N GLU A 663 -30.44 21.08 -116.93
CA GLU A 663 -29.14 20.39 -116.91
C GLU A 663 -28.41 20.59 -115.57
N ALA A 664 -28.56 21.77 -114.95
CA ALA A 664 -28.16 22.02 -113.57
C ALA A 664 -29.04 21.26 -112.54
N THR A 665 -30.32 21.03 -112.82
CA THR A 665 -31.30 20.31 -112.01
C THR A 665 -31.42 18.84 -112.42
N ARG A 666 -30.90 18.41 -113.58
CA ARG A 666 -30.42 17.03 -113.75
C ARG A 666 -29.19 16.79 -112.88
N LYS A 667 -28.26 17.75 -112.79
CA LYS A 667 -27.18 17.69 -111.78
C LYS A 667 -27.71 17.78 -110.36
N GLU A 668 -28.74 18.57 -110.07
CA GLU A 668 -29.28 18.79 -108.72
C GLU A 668 -30.26 17.71 -108.28
N VAL A 669 -31.00 17.08 -109.19
CA VAL A 669 -31.73 15.82 -108.96
C VAL A 669 -30.75 14.65 -108.92
N ALA A 670 -29.64 14.65 -109.66
CA ALA A 670 -28.56 13.68 -109.43
C ALA A 670 -27.81 13.94 -108.11
N GLN A 671 -27.72 15.19 -107.66
CA GLN A 671 -27.12 15.60 -106.37
C GLN A 671 -28.10 15.40 -105.22
N SER A 672 -29.41 15.48 -105.46
CA SER A 672 -30.49 15.15 -104.53
C SER A 672 -30.77 13.65 -104.52
N THR A 673 -30.52 12.91 -105.59
CA THR A 673 -30.48 11.44 -105.58
C THR A 673 -29.21 10.95 -104.90
N ARG A 674 -28.08 11.66 -105.03
CA ARG A 674 -26.89 11.42 -104.20
C ARG A 674 -27.11 11.81 -102.75
N ALA A 675 -27.74 12.95 -102.47
CA ALA A 675 -28.05 13.40 -101.12
C ALA A 675 -29.13 12.54 -100.47
N MET A 676 -30.11 12.01 -101.22
CA MET A 676 -31.07 11.01 -100.76
C MET A 676 -30.42 9.63 -100.65
N ALA A 677 -29.39 9.30 -101.44
CA ALA A 677 -28.57 8.11 -101.19
C ALA A 677 -27.65 8.30 -99.95
N GLU A 678 -27.19 9.51 -99.67
CA GLU A 678 -26.43 9.88 -98.47
C GLU A 678 -27.32 10.04 -97.24
N GLN A 679 -28.59 10.46 -97.41
CA GLN A 679 -29.59 10.64 -96.36
C GLN A 679 -30.36 9.35 -96.10
N ALA A 680 -30.52 8.46 -97.09
CA ALA A 680 -30.87 7.07 -96.86
C ALA A 680 -29.69 6.30 -96.26
N ARG A 681 -28.42 6.63 -96.60
CA ARG A 681 -27.26 6.13 -95.84
C ARG A 681 -27.23 6.70 -94.42
N ALA A 682 -27.60 7.96 -94.20
CA ALA A 682 -27.65 8.59 -92.88
C ALA A 682 -28.86 8.12 -92.05
N LEU A 683 -29.99 7.78 -92.68
CA LEU A 683 -31.13 7.11 -92.05
C LEU A 683 -30.86 5.62 -91.84
N LYS A 684 -29.99 4.98 -92.62
CA LYS A 684 -29.56 3.60 -92.38
C LYS A 684 -28.42 3.51 -91.36
N GLN A 685 -27.56 4.53 -91.30
CA GLN A 685 -26.68 4.80 -90.17
C GLN A 685 -27.47 5.25 -88.94
N GLY A 686 -28.61 5.94 -89.12
CA GLY A 686 -29.55 6.34 -88.08
C GLY A 686 -30.35 5.17 -87.54
N GLU A 687 -30.80 4.25 -88.41
CA GLU A 687 -31.44 2.98 -88.06
C GLU A 687 -30.43 2.07 -87.36
N VAL A 688 -29.18 2.01 -87.83
CA VAL A 688 -28.08 1.36 -87.13
C VAL A 688 -27.76 2.08 -85.81
N ALA A 689 -27.82 3.41 -85.73
CA ALA A 689 -27.54 4.18 -84.53
C ALA A 689 -28.67 4.06 -83.50
N SER A 690 -29.95 4.05 -83.88
CA SER A 690 -31.10 3.81 -82.99
C SER A 690 -31.23 2.33 -82.65
N ARG A 691 -30.82 1.39 -83.52
CA ARG A 691 -30.59 0.00 -83.09
C ARG A 691 -29.39 -0.13 -82.17
N GLN A 692 -28.34 0.65 -82.36
CA GLN A 692 -27.20 0.70 -81.43
C GLN A 692 -27.57 1.40 -80.13
N VAL A 693 -28.44 2.41 -80.11
CA VAL A 693 -28.91 3.07 -78.88
C VAL A 693 -30.00 2.24 -78.22
N ALA A 694 -30.85 1.49 -78.95
CA ALA A 694 -31.76 0.52 -78.35
C ALA A 694 -31.03 -0.74 -77.83
N ASN A 695 -29.97 -1.20 -78.52
CA ASN A 695 -29.11 -2.28 -78.03
C ASN A 695 -28.20 -1.80 -76.90
N LEU A 696 -27.66 -0.59 -76.96
CA LEU A 696 -26.89 0.03 -75.87
C LEU A 696 -27.80 0.40 -74.71
N ALA A 697 -29.08 0.74 -74.93
CA ALA A 697 -30.07 0.86 -73.88
C ALA A 697 -30.36 -0.51 -73.29
N LYS A 698 -30.54 -1.58 -74.09
CA LYS A 698 -30.68 -2.95 -73.56
C LYS A 698 -29.41 -3.46 -72.86
N GLU A 699 -28.22 -3.06 -73.29
CA GLU A 699 -26.95 -3.33 -72.61
C GLU A 699 -26.74 -2.43 -71.38
N VAL A 700 -27.29 -1.21 -71.36
CA VAL A 700 -27.31 -0.33 -70.18
C VAL A 700 -28.35 -0.83 -69.19
N THR A 701 -29.56 -1.24 -69.58
CA THR A 701 -30.55 -1.90 -68.71
C THR A 701 -29.97 -3.19 -68.13
N ARG A 702 -29.36 -4.04 -68.98
CA ARG A 702 -28.64 -5.23 -68.52
C ARG A 702 -27.46 -4.88 -67.62
N ALA A 703 -26.68 -3.85 -67.92
CA ALA A 703 -25.59 -3.39 -67.07
C ALA A 703 -26.07 -2.67 -65.81
N THR A 704 -27.26 -2.07 -65.78
CA THR A 704 -27.90 -1.51 -64.59
C THR A 704 -28.60 -2.58 -63.77
N GLU A 705 -28.96 -3.73 -64.35
CA GLU A 705 -29.44 -4.90 -63.61
C GLU A 705 -28.26 -5.71 -63.06
N GLU A 706 -27.20 -5.94 -63.85
CA GLU A 706 -25.91 -6.44 -63.38
C GLU A 706 -25.32 -5.49 -62.32
N GLN A 707 -25.39 -4.16 -62.50
CA GLN A 707 -25.05 -3.19 -61.47
C GLN A 707 -26.07 -3.13 -60.33
N ALA A 708 -27.36 -3.40 -60.50
CA ALA A 708 -28.30 -3.46 -59.37
C ALA A 708 -28.04 -4.72 -58.52
N GLN A 709 -27.63 -5.83 -59.14
CA GLN A 709 -27.18 -7.03 -58.44
C GLN A 709 -25.79 -6.81 -57.79
N ALA A 710 -24.88 -6.09 -58.46
CA ALA A 710 -23.61 -5.66 -57.89
C ALA A 710 -23.82 -4.65 -56.74
N LEU A 711 -24.74 -3.69 -56.86
CA LEU A 711 -25.12 -2.74 -55.83
C LEU A 711 -25.85 -3.44 -54.69
N THR A 712 -26.68 -4.45 -54.94
CA THR A 712 -27.31 -5.25 -53.87
C THR A 712 -26.26 -6.07 -53.12
N SER A 713 -25.25 -6.61 -53.81
CA SER A 713 -24.13 -7.32 -53.18
C SER A 713 -23.05 -6.39 -52.59
N LEU A 714 -22.95 -5.14 -53.03
CA LEU A 714 -22.15 -4.05 -52.44
C LEU A 714 -22.87 -3.37 -51.27
N VAL A 715 -24.19 -3.30 -51.25
CA VAL A 715 -25.00 -2.87 -50.10
C VAL A 715 -24.95 -3.97 -49.05
N ARG A 716 -25.18 -5.24 -49.40
CA ARG A 716 -24.93 -6.36 -48.48
C ARG A 716 -23.45 -6.43 -48.09
N GLY A 717 -22.54 -6.01 -48.96
CA GLY A 717 -21.11 -5.87 -48.70
C GLY A 717 -20.77 -4.70 -47.78
N ALA A 718 -21.50 -3.59 -47.85
CA ALA A 718 -21.39 -2.43 -46.98
C ALA A 718 -22.05 -2.68 -45.62
N GLU A 719 -23.16 -3.44 -45.57
CA GLU A 719 -23.72 -4.02 -44.35
C GLU A 719 -22.76 -5.03 -43.73
N GLU A 720 -22.10 -5.88 -44.53
CA GLU A 720 -21.11 -6.83 -44.03
C GLU A 720 -19.84 -6.09 -43.55
N VAL A 721 -19.38 -5.06 -44.25
CA VAL A 721 -18.28 -4.17 -43.81
C VAL A 721 -18.70 -3.34 -42.59
N ARG A 722 -19.95 -2.90 -42.48
CA ARG A 722 -20.50 -2.22 -41.29
C ARG A 722 -20.63 -3.17 -40.11
N ARG A 723 -21.06 -4.41 -40.34
CA ARG A 723 -21.16 -5.49 -39.35
C ARG A 723 -19.76 -5.86 -38.86
N VAL A 724 -18.83 -6.11 -39.79
CA VAL A 724 -17.41 -6.35 -39.53
C VAL A 724 -16.83 -5.17 -38.78
N ALA A 725 -16.87 -3.94 -39.30
CA ALA A 725 -16.35 -2.73 -38.63
C ALA A 725 -16.96 -2.49 -37.25
N LYS A 726 -18.25 -2.83 -37.01
CA LYS A 726 -18.88 -2.72 -35.69
C LYS A 726 -18.47 -3.87 -34.75
N THR A 727 -18.26 -5.09 -35.25
CA THR A 727 -17.66 -6.19 -34.48
C THR A 727 -16.16 -5.99 -34.27
N THR A 728 -15.46 -5.33 -35.18
CA THR A 728 -14.04 -4.98 -35.09
C THR A 728 -13.86 -3.80 -34.15
N ALA A 729 -14.71 -2.78 -34.18
CA ALA A 729 -14.73 -1.73 -33.15
C ALA A 729 -15.00 -2.32 -31.75
N ARG A 730 -15.93 -3.27 -31.63
CA ARG A 730 -16.19 -3.99 -30.37
C ARG A 730 -15.05 -4.90 -29.95
N ALA A 731 -14.41 -5.61 -30.88
CA ALA A 731 -13.22 -6.41 -30.62
C ALA A 731 -11.98 -5.54 -30.35
N LEU A 732 -11.95 -4.29 -30.84
CA LEU A 732 -10.94 -3.27 -30.53
C LEU A 732 -11.25 -2.56 -29.19
N ASP A 733 -12.51 -2.50 -28.75
CA ASP A 733 -12.85 -2.16 -27.37
C ASP A 733 -12.39 -3.27 -26.42
N GLU A 734 -12.72 -4.53 -26.70
CA GLU A 734 -12.27 -5.71 -25.94
C GLU A 734 -10.74 -5.85 -25.99
N GLN A 735 -10.09 -5.60 -27.12
CA GLN A 735 -8.62 -5.51 -27.21
C GLN A 735 -8.06 -4.26 -26.55
N SER A 736 -8.73 -3.12 -26.54
CA SER A 736 -8.27 -1.92 -25.81
C SER A 736 -8.41 -2.09 -24.30
N GLU A 737 -9.40 -2.85 -23.83
CA GLU A 737 -9.56 -3.25 -22.44
C GLU A 737 -8.51 -4.30 -22.06
N ALA A 738 -8.27 -5.30 -22.93
CA ALA A 738 -7.18 -6.26 -22.76
C ALA A 738 -5.78 -5.61 -22.83
N LEU A 739 -5.56 -4.62 -23.71
CA LEU A 739 -4.35 -3.82 -23.81
C LEU A 739 -4.21 -2.85 -22.63
N SER A 740 -5.30 -2.35 -22.04
CA SER A 740 -5.28 -1.57 -20.81
C SER A 740 -4.93 -2.46 -19.60
N MET A 741 -5.51 -3.65 -19.50
CA MET A 741 -5.13 -4.66 -18.51
C MET A 741 -3.69 -5.15 -18.70
N LEU A 742 -3.26 -5.40 -19.93
CA LEU A 742 -1.88 -5.76 -20.25
C LEU A 742 -0.93 -4.60 -19.95
N THR A 743 -1.23 -3.35 -20.31
CA THR A 743 -0.41 -2.18 -19.97
C THR A 743 -0.34 -1.99 -18.45
N THR A 744 -1.43 -2.24 -17.73
CA THR A 744 -1.45 -2.26 -16.25
C THR A 744 -0.62 -3.43 -15.70
N SER A 745 -0.60 -4.57 -16.37
CA SER A 745 0.21 -5.75 -16.03
C SER A 745 1.70 -5.51 -16.31
N THR A 746 2.04 -4.94 -17.47
CA THR A 746 3.38 -4.50 -17.90
C THR A 746 3.90 -3.41 -16.97
N ALA A 747 3.07 -2.45 -16.53
CA ALA A 747 3.42 -1.48 -15.50
C ALA A 747 3.64 -2.13 -14.11
N LYS A 748 2.84 -3.14 -13.75
CA LYS A 748 3.07 -3.97 -12.55
C LYS A 748 4.32 -4.84 -12.66
N GLN A 749 4.68 -5.31 -13.85
CA GLN A 749 5.91 -6.05 -14.13
C GLN A 749 7.13 -5.13 -14.21
N ALA A 750 7.00 -3.89 -14.69
CA ALA A 750 8.03 -2.87 -14.62
C ALA A 750 8.30 -2.48 -13.17
N SER A 751 7.24 -2.21 -12.40
CA SER A 751 7.32 -1.98 -10.95
C SER A 751 7.89 -3.19 -10.22
N GLY A 752 7.47 -4.41 -10.58
CA GLY A 752 8.01 -5.66 -10.05
C GLY A 752 9.48 -5.86 -10.38
N ALA A 753 9.91 -5.60 -11.62
CA ALA A 753 11.30 -5.68 -12.05
C ALA A 753 12.16 -4.61 -11.38
N ALA A 754 11.64 -3.38 -11.20
CA ALA A 754 12.31 -2.31 -10.46
C ALA A 754 12.41 -2.64 -8.95
N VAL A 755 11.38 -3.25 -8.35
CA VAL A 755 11.40 -3.75 -6.96
C VAL A 755 12.38 -4.91 -6.82
N VAL A 756 12.43 -5.85 -7.77
CA VAL A 756 13.42 -6.93 -7.80
C VAL A 756 14.83 -6.37 -8.00
N ALA A 757 15.04 -5.43 -8.92
CA ALA A 757 16.34 -4.78 -9.13
C ALA A 757 16.80 -4.01 -7.88
N LYS A 758 15.88 -3.31 -7.20
CA LYS A 758 16.13 -2.62 -5.92
C LYS A 758 16.44 -3.61 -4.79
N ALA A 759 15.65 -4.68 -4.65
CA ALA A 759 15.88 -5.72 -3.65
C ALA A 759 17.18 -6.51 -3.91
N VAL A 760 17.54 -6.75 -5.17
CA VAL A 760 18.83 -7.36 -5.57
C VAL A 760 19.99 -6.39 -5.34
N GLN A 761 19.78 -5.07 -5.48
CA GLN A 761 20.83 -4.08 -5.19
C GLN A 761 20.99 -3.81 -3.67
N GLU A 762 19.91 -3.94 -2.88
CA GLU A 762 19.95 -3.99 -1.41
C GLU A 762 20.57 -5.30 -0.92
N GLN A 763 20.25 -6.45 -1.54
CA GLN A 763 20.95 -7.70 -1.29
C GLN A 763 22.41 -7.62 -1.72
N ALA A 764 22.76 -6.91 -2.79
CA ALA A 764 24.15 -6.76 -3.23
C ALA A 764 24.98 -5.96 -2.22
N THR A 765 24.44 -4.88 -1.63
CA THR A 765 25.13 -4.16 -0.53
C THR A 765 25.23 -5.01 0.75
N VAL A 766 24.20 -5.78 1.10
CA VAL A 766 24.28 -6.76 2.20
C VAL A 766 25.31 -7.87 1.90
N THR A 767 25.39 -8.35 0.66
CA THR A 767 26.32 -9.41 0.23
C THR A 767 27.75 -8.87 0.12
N GLU A 768 27.94 -7.60 -0.22
CA GLU A 768 29.24 -6.93 -0.17
C GLU A 768 29.70 -6.73 1.29
N GLN A 769 28.81 -6.34 2.20
CA GLN A 769 29.09 -6.32 3.65
C GLN A 769 29.42 -7.73 4.17
N LEU A 770 28.67 -8.75 3.74
CA LEU A 770 28.94 -10.15 4.09
C LEU A 770 30.29 -10.61 3.53
N GLY A 771 30.65 -10.24 2.30
CA GLY A 771 31.93 -10.54 1.68
C GLY A 771 33.11 -9.88 2.40
N ARG A 772 32.97 -8.61 2.81
CA ARG A 772 33.98 -7.92 3.64
C ARG A 772 34.12 -8.60 5.01
N SER A 773 33.01 -8.99 5.65
CA SER A 773 33.01 -9.74 6.91
C SER A 773 33.66 -11.12 6.77
N VAL A 774 33.39 -11.84 5.67
CA VAL A 774 34.00 -13.14 5.34
C VAL A 774 35.51 -12.99 5.07
N GLU A 775 35.95 -11.91 4.41
CA GLU A 775 37.39 -11.66 4.18
C GLU A 775 38.12 -11.19 5.45
N GLU A 776 37.45 -10.45 6.35
CA GLU A 776 37.97 -10.21 7.72
C GLU A 776 38.07 -11.50 8.52
N MET A 777 37.05 -12.37 8.49
CA MET A 777 37.08 -13.68 9.14
C MET A 777 38.18 -14.57 8.55
N ARG A 778 38.38 -14.56 7.23
CA ARG A 778 39.48 -15.27 6.53
C ARG A 778 40.85 -14.76 6.97
N THR A 779 40.99 -13.44 7.09
CA THR A 779 42.24 -12.80 7.53
C THR A 779 42.55 -13.21 8.98
N ARG A 780 41.59 -13.07 9.90
CA ARG A 780 41.74 -13.52 11.29
C ARG A 780 41.96 -15.03 11.40
N ALA A 781 41.26 -15.85 10.62
CA ALA A 781 41.46 -17.29 10.61
C ALA A 781 42.89 -17.67 10.18
N ARG A 782 43.47 -16.96 9.18
CA ARG A 782 44.88 -17.12 8.80
C ARG A 782 45.85 -16.64 9.88
N GLU A 783 45.60 -15.50 10.52
CA GLU A 783 46.42 -15.01 11.65
C GLU A 783 46.42 -15.99 12.82
N ILE A 784 45.24 -16.49 13.22
CA ILE A 784 45.11 -17.47 14.29
C ILE A 784 45.76 -18.79 13.87
N ALA A 785 45.53 -19.30 12.64
CA ALA A 785 46.19 -20.52 12.15
C ALA A 785 47.72 -20.43 12.17
N VAL A 786 48.30 -19.32 11.71
CA VAL A 786 49.74 -19.07 11.76
C VAL A 786 50.24 -19.01 13.20
N THR A 787 49.53 -18.31 14.07
CA THR A 787 49.88 -18.17 15.50
C THR A 787 49.82 -19.52 16.22
N THR A 788 48.74 -20.29 16.04
CA THR A 788 48.57 -21.64 16.59
C THR A 788 49.61 -22.61 16.03
N ALA A 789 49.91 -22.57 14.72
CA ALA A 789 50.95 -23.42 14.12
C ALA A 789 52.36 -23.04 14.60
N GLN A 790 52.63 -21.78 14.93
CA GLN A 790 53.89 -21.34 15.53
C GLN A 790 53.99 -21.75 17.00
N GLN A 791 52.89 -21.64 17.75
CA GLN A 791 52.78 -22.08 19.15
C GLN A 791 52.91 -23.61 19.25
N ALA A 792 52.21 -24.39 18.41
CA ALA A 792 52.30 -25.85 18.36
C ALA A 792 53.71 -26.32 17.97
N ARG A 793 54.40 -25.64 17.04
CA ARG A 793 55.81 -25.94 16.72
C ARG A 793 56.76 -25.60 17.87
N SER A 794 56.50 -24.55 18.65
CA SER A 794 57.26 -24.25 19.89
C SER A 794 57.04 -25.32 20.96
N THR A 795 55.79 -25.76 21.17
CA THR A 795 55.45 -26.87 22.08
C THR A 795 56.06 -28.19 21.62
N ALA A 796 56.07 -28.48 20.31
CA ALA A 796 56.68 -29.68 19.75
C ALA A 796 58.22 -29.66 19.82
N ALA A 797 58.85 -28.49 19.66
CA ALA A 797 60.29 -28.32 19.82
C ALA A 797 60.70 -28.53 21.29
N THR A 798 60.02 -27.87 22.24
CA THR A 798 60.27 -28.08 23.67
C THR A 798 59.93 -29.52 24.11
N ALA A 799 58.88 -30.14 23.57
CA ALA A 799 58.60 -31.57 23.80
C ALA A 799 59.67 -32.49 23.18
N HIS A 800 60.31 -32.10 22.07
CA HIS A 800 61.45 -32.84 21.51
C HIS A 800 62.71 -32.65 22.37
N GLU A 801 63.03 -31.43 22.82
CA GLU A 801 64.15 -31.16 23.74
C GLU A 801 63.98 -31.92 25.06
N VAL A 802 62.78 -31.90 25.66
CA VAL A 802 62.47 -32.69 26.86
C VAL A 802 62.56 -34.20 26.58
N ARG A 803 62.19 -34.67 25.38
CA ARG A 803 62.33 -36.07 24.99
C ARG A 803 63.78 -36.47 24.66
N GLU A 804 64.62 -35.53 24.21
CA GLU A 804 66.05 -35.75 24.03
C GLU A 804 66.76 -35.75 25.39
N VAL A 805 66.37 -34.86 26.30
CA VAL A 805 66.78 -34.92 27.72
C VAL A 805 66.34 -36.24 28.35
N ALA A 806 65.10 -36.69 28.15
CA ALA A 806 64.63 -38.00 28.59
C ALA A 806 65.39 -39.16 27.90
N GLY A 807 65.77 -39.02 26.63
CA GLY A 807 66.58 -39.99 25.90
C GLY A 807 68.02 -40.08 26.43
N ARG A 808 68.65 -38.94 26.74
CA ARG A 808 69.97 -38.84 27.38
C ARG A 808 69.91 -39.34 28.84
N LEU A 809 68.82 -39.07 29.57
CA LEU A 809 68.56 -39.63 30.90
C LEU A 809 68.34 -41.15 30.85
N GLY A 810 67.61 -41.65 29.86
CA GLY A 810 67.42 -43.09 29.61
C GLY A 810 68.70 -43.78 29.14
N GLN A 811 69.58 -43.07 28.43
CA GLN A 811 70.92 -43.54 28.08
C GLN A 811 71.86 -43.53 29.29
N LEU A 812 71.73 -42.55 30.20
CA LEU A 812 72.36 -42.57 31.53
C LEU A 812 71.81 -43.71 32.40
N ALA A 813 70.50 -43.95 32.40
CA ALA A 813 69.87 -45.05 33.12
C ALA A 813 70.30 -46.41 32.55
N ARG A 814 70.51 -46.51 31.24
CA ARG A 814 71.04 -47.71 30.59
C ARG A 814 72.54 -47.87 30.79
N LEU A 815 73.34 -46.80 30.85
CA LEU A 815 74.76 -46.86 31.23
C LEU A 815 74.94 -47.23 32.71
N ASN A 816 74.09 -46.72 33.61
CA ASN A 816 74.03 -47.20 35.00
C ASN A 816 73.56 -48.66 35.02
N GLY A 817 72.59 -49.04 34.18
CA GLY A 817 72.15 -50.41 33.98
C GLY A 817 73.26 -51.34 33.50
N GLU A 818 74.10 -50.89 32.56
CA GLU A 818 75.28 -51.59 32.03
C GLU A 818 76.46 -51.57 33.00
N GLN A 819 76.51 -50.63 33.96
CA GLN A 819 77.43 -50.72 35.11
C GLN A 819 76.93 -51.75 36.14
N VAL A 820 75.62 -51.79 36.43
CA VAL A 820 75.01 -52.79 37.33
C VAL A 820 75.07 -54.18 36.73
N GLU A 821 74.69 -54.35 35.46
CA GLU A 821 74.86 -55.60 34.70
C GLU A 821 76.33 -55.89 34.42
N GLY A 822 77.19 -54.90 34.23
CA GLY A 822 78.64 -55.09 34.11
C GLY A 822 79.24 -55.69 35.38
N LEU A 823 78.88 -55.16 36.55
CA LEU A 823 79.20 -55.71 37.87
C LEU A 823 78.59 -57.12 38.05
N ALA A 824 77.36 -57.35 37.58
CA ALA A 824 76.70 -58.66 37.65
C ALA A 824 77.27 -59.71 36.68
N HIS A 825 77.75 -59.30 35.50
CA HIS A 825 78.31 -60.16 34.46
C HIS A 825 79.78 -60.52 34.78
N LEU A 826 80.53 -59.59 35.38
CA LEU A 826 81.78 -59.87 36.12
C LEU A 826 81.57 -60.82 37.31
N SER A 827 80.38 -60.84 37.91
CA SER A 827 79.98 -61.81 38.93
C SER A 827 79.37 -63.10 38.37
N GLY A 828 79.02 -63.16 37.08
CA GLY A 828 78.05 -64.11 36.53
C GLY A 828 78.57 -65.03 35.42
N LEU A 829 79.64 -64.64 34.70
CA LEU A 829 80.24 -65.47 33.65
C LEU A 829 80.89 -66.79 34.15
N LEU A 830 80.89 -67.07 35.45
CA LEU A 830 81.71 -68.11 36.11
C LEU A 830 81.12 -69.55 36.06
N GLY A 831 80.55 -69.94 34.91
CA GLY A 831 80.02 -71.29 34.66
C GLY A 831 78.65 -71.56 35.31
N ALA A 832 77.99 -72.69 35.05
CA ALA A 832 78.29 -73.82 34.16
C ALA A 832 76.95 -74.36 33.60
N GLN A 833 76.79 -74.54 32.28
CA GLN A 833 77.08 -75.76 31.50
C GLN A 833 75.84 -76.67 31.31
N GLU A 834 75.41 -76.77 30.04
CA GLU A 834 74.55 -77.82 29.44
C GLU A 834 73.08 -78.00 29.90
N SER A 835 72.26 -78.45 28.93
CA SER A 835 70.90 -79.04 29.07
C SER A 835 69.72 -78.14 29.52
N GLY A 836 68.49 -78.65 29.40
CA GLY A 836 67.55 -78.51 30.53
C GLY A 836 66.18 -77.81 30.38
N THR A 837 65.31 -78.29 29.49
CA THR A 837 63.86 -78.39 29.78
C THR A 837 63.10 -77.07 30.21
N PRO A 838 62.12 -77.01 31.16
CA PRO A 838 60.74 -76.76 30.71
C PRO A 838 59.93 -75.67 31.48
N ARG A 839 58.68 -75.49 31.00
CA ARG A 839 57.44 -75.39 31.81
C ARG A 839 56.87 -74.00 32.18
N ASN A 840 55.52 -73.98 32.16
CA ASN A 840 54.60 -73.42 33.18
C ASN A 840 54.18 -71.93 33.17
N THR A 841 52.84 -71.77 33.05
CA THR A 841 51.92 -70.95 33.87
C THR A 841 52.07 -69.42 33.96
N ARG A 842 51.06 -68.59 33.67
CA ARG A 842 49.62 -68.57 34.05
C ARG A 842 49.37 -67.88 35.41
N GLU A 843 48.58 -66.79 35.37
CA GLU A 843 47.80 -66.18 36.48
C GLU A 843 48.63 -65.53 37.61
N GLN A 844 48.17 -64.53 38.39
CA GLN A 844 46.86 -63.84 38.62
C GLN A 844 47.17 -62.49 39.37
N PRO A 845 46.23 -61.58 39.72
CA PRO A 845 44.93 -61.22 39.12
C PRO A 845 44.78 -59.69 38.84
N THR A 846 43.70 -59.32 38.12
CA THR A 846 43.15 -57.95 37.87
C THR A 846 44.13 -56.86 37.40
#